data_AF-A0A211ZRY5-F1
#
_entry.id   AF-A0A211ZRY5-F1
#
_cell.length_a   1.000
_cell.length_b   1.000
_cell.length_c   1.000
_cell.angle_alpha   90.00
_cell.angle_beta   90.00
_cell.angle_gamma   90.00
#
_symmetry.space_group_name_H-M   'P 1'
#
loop_
_entity.id
_entity.type
_entity.pdbx_description
1 polymer ?
#
loop_
_entity_poly.entity_id
_entity_poly.type
_entity_poly.pdbx_seq_one_letter_code
_entity_poly.pdbx_strand_id
1 'polypeptide(L)'
;MDPGDLCGERQVSEVLRDCMVTLRDGVRLATDVYLPAGYRIGVDAKLPTILERTPYGKTELSRSEIGVGMDGPMARPQVAAHFVRAGYAVVYQDCRGRHASEGVFTKYTSEGPDGFDTMEWITAQPWSNGKVGTMGLSYAAHTQFALACLNPPGLACMVVDSGGFSNSYHCGIRQGGAFELKQATWAFSQAKESPAALADPKVLAALEAEDIRAWFAAMPWRPGHSPVRAVPDYEAYLFEQWTHGSFGDYWKQLGIYAEGYYDRFPDVPMVLMSSWYDAYVRTTMENYAALGGRSAPVQLIMGPWLHGNRNTTFSGDTEFGPAATIDGNVTTGWLQFRRRWFDRWLKGEGNGAEAEPTARLFLMGGGSGRRTADGRLDHGGRWIAAPDWPLPGTAFTDYHLHADGRLDPAVQEAAEASIAYQSDPSDPVPTIGGALTSGQPVFEGGGFDQTEGDRFFGSRRPGLPLSSRPDVVVFETAPLAEDLAVIGPIEVRLFVSSDAPDTDFTAKLIDVHPPTADDPKGFALNLTDGILRCRYRDSWESPSPLESGRVYAITIEPFATANLFKAGHRIRLDIASSNFPKYDVNPNSGEPEGAGRLKRVATNRIHLDRSHPSRIVLPVVPAGSLTDLPKPGEG
;
A
#
# COMPACT_ATOMS: atom_id res chain seq x y z
N MET A 1 9.70 15.55 -39.66
CA MET A 1 9.90 14.19 -40.21
C MET A 1 8.57 13.49 -40.16
N ASP A 2 8.21 12.87 -41.27
CA ASP A 2 6.89 12.35 -41.64
C ASP A 2 6.44 11.16 -40.75
N PRO A 3 5.20 11.12 -40.25
CA PRO A 3 4.66 9.97 -39.52
C PRO A 3 3.98 9.01 -40.49
N GLY A 4 4.75 8.10 -41.06
CA GLY A 4 4.22 7.15 -42.04
C GLY A 4 5.22 6.08 -42.45
N ASP A 5 5.56 5.18 -41.54
CA ASP A 5 6.14 3.87 -41.92
C ASP A 5 5.88 2.81 -40.83
N LEU A 6 4.62 2.37 -40.74
CA LEU A 6 4.21 1.15 -40.03
C LEU A 6 3.94 0.06 -41.07
N CYS A 7 5.00 -0.44 -41.71
CA CYS A 7 4.92 -1.65 -42.53
C CYS A 7 6.24 -2.43 -42.46
N GLY A 8 6.31 -3.35 -41.49
CA GLY A 8 7.42 -4.31 -41.37
C GLY A 8 7.83 -4.60 -39.92
N GLU A 9 6.91 -4.99 -39.04
CA GLU A 9 7.31 -5.55 -37.75
C GLU A 9 7.98 -6.92 -37.98
N ARG A 10 9.31 -6.93 -38.09
CA ARG A 10 10.10 -8.15 -37.88
C ARG A 10 9.75 -8.68 -36.50
N GLN A 11 9.45 -9.97 -36.40
CA GLN A 11 9.20 -10.67 -35.14
C GLN A 11 10.33 -10.32 -34.15
N VAL A 12 10.01 -9.56 -33.09
CA VAL A 12 11.01 -8.96 -32.18
C VAL A 12 11.49 -9.95 -31.11
N SER A 13 10.75 -11.04 -30.90
CA SER A 13 11.08 -12.09 -29.94
C SER A 13 10.63 -13.46 -30.43
N GLU A 14 11.36 -14.49 -30.02
CA GLU A 14 10.89 -15.88 -30.01
C GLU A 14 10.28 -16.16 -28.63
N VAL A 15 9.10 -16.78 -28.59
CA VAL A 15 8.36 -17.02 -27.34
C VAL A 15 8.16 -18.51 -27.14
N LEU A 16 8.70 -19.04 -26.06
CA LEU A 16 8.39 -20.38 -25.58
C LEU A 16 7.16 -20.28 -24.67
N ARG A 17 5.98 -20.51 -25.25
CA ARG A 17 4.70 -20.36 -24.55
C ARG A 17 4.37 -21.56 -23.68
N ASP A 18 3.74 -21.29 -22.54
CA ASP A 18 3.21 -22.29 -21.61
C ASP A 18 4.21 -23.42 -21.31
N CYS A 19 5.46 -23.04 -21.06
CA CYS A 19 6.45 -23.95 -20.49
C CYS A 19 5.97 -24.36 -19.10
N MET A 20 5.48 -25.59 -18.97
CA MET A 20 4.94 -26.11 -17.70
C MET A 20 6.09 -26.47 -16.74
N VAL A 21 6.43 -25.53 -15.87
CA VAL A 21 7.50 -25.69 -14.85
C VAL A 21 6.98 -26.58 -13.73
N THR A 22 7.54 -27.78 -13.61
CA THR A 22 7.15 -28.73 -12.56
C THR A 22 7.83 -28.37 -11.24
N LEU A 23 7.02 -28.13 -10.21
CA LEU A 23 7.47 -27.78 -8.87
C LEU A 23 7.82 -29.02 -8.04
N ARG A 24 8.38 -28.81 -6.85
CA ARG A 24 8.77 -29.86 -5.90
C ARG A 24 7.66 -30.83 -5.51
N ASP A 25 6.41 -30.39 -5.56
CA ASP A 25 5.21 -31.17 -5.22
C ASP A 25 4.50 -31.74 -6.46
N GLY A 26 5.08 -31.60 -7.65
CA GLY A 26 4.54 -32.10 -8.91
C GLY A 26 3.51 -31.19 -9.59
N VAL A 27 3.05 -30.12 -8.94
CA VAL A 27 2.20 -29.11 -9.58
C VAL A 27 3.00 -28.37 -10.64
N ARG A 28 2.35 -28.01 -11.77
CA ARG A 28 3.02 -27.34 -12.87
C ARG A 28 2.52 -25.91 -13.06
N LEU A 29 3.45 -24.95 -13.11
CA LEU A 29 3.14 -23.55 -13.36
C LEU A 29 3.38 -23.17 -14.81
N ALA A 30 2.38 -22.55 -15.44
CA ALA A 30 2.47 -22.08 -16.81
C ALA A 30 3.37 -20.85 -16.89
N THR A 31 4.40 -20.95 -17.73
CA THR A 31 5.47 -19.95 -17.82
C THR A 31 5.76 -19.60 -19.27
N ASP A 32 5.72 -18.31 -19.61
CA ASP A 32 6.14 -17.80 -20.91
C ASP A 32 7.57 -17.28 -20.82
N VAL A 33 8.43 -17.73 -21.75
CA VAL A 33 9.82 -17.26 -21.88
C VAL A 33 9.98 -16.51 -23.19
N TYR A 34 10.36 -15.24 -23.11
CA TYR A 34 10.62 -14.37 -24.25
C TYR A 34 12.13 -14.26 -24.46
N LEU A 35 12.59 -14.61 -25.66
CA LEU A 35 14.00 -14.59 -26.07
C LEU A 35 14.19 -13.64 -27.26
N PRO A 36 15.40 -13.06 -27.45
CA PRO A 36 15.71 -12.24 -28.62
C PRO A 36 15.42 -12.99 -29.92
N ALA A 37 14.85 -12.30 -30.91
CA ALA A 37 14.56 -12.92 -32.20
C ALA A 37 15.83 -13.49 -32.86
N GLY A 38 15.75 -14.74 -33.31
CA GLY A 38 16.88 -15.45 -33.91
C GLY A 38 17.94 -15.94 -32.91
N TYR A 39 17.68 -15.84 -31.60
CA TYR A 39 18.54 -16.41 -30.56
C TYR A 39 18.58 -17.93 -30.64
N ARG A 40 19.79 -18.50 -30.72
CA ARG A 40 20.01 -19.94 -30.84
C ARG A 40 20.47 -20.51 -29.50
N ILE A 41 19.55 -21.18 -28.83
CA ILE A 41 19.82 -21.86 -27.55
C ILE A 41 20.99 -22.84 -27.71
N GLY A 42 21.96 -22.75 -26.80
CA GLY A 42 23.16 -23.61 -26.80
C GLY A 42 24.25 -23.21 -27.82
N VAL A 43 23.99 -22.18 -28.65
CA VAL A 43 24.96 -21.64 -29.61
C VAL A 43 25.35 -20.21 -29.24
N ASP A 44 24.36 -19.34 -29.05
CA ASP A 44 24.59 -17.95 -28.66
C ASP A 44 24.87 -17.83 -27.16
N ALA A 45 25.48 -16.71 -26.75
CA ALA A 45 25.83 -16.48 -25.35
C ALA A 45 24.58 -16.53 -24.44
N LYS A 46 24.74 -17.09 -23.25
CA LYS A 46 23.66 -17.17 -22.25
C LYS A 46 23.24 -15.77 -21.79
N LEU A 47 21.95 -15.57 -21.56
CA LEU A 47 21.32 -14.29 -21.28
C LEU A 47 21.07 -14.09 -19.77
N PRO A 48 21.20 -12.86 -19.25
CA PRO A 48 20.59 -12.50 -17.97
C PRO A 48 19.07 -12.58 -18.07
N THR A 49 18.41 -12.95 -16.97
CA THR A 49 16.97 -13.17 -16.94
C THR A 49 16.25 -12.12 -16.10
N ILE A 50 15.06 -11.69 -16.54
CA ILE A 50 14.13 -10.89 -15.74
C ILE A 50 12.89 -11.74 -15.48
N LEU A 51 12.47 -11.85 -14.21
CA LEU A 51 11.31 -12.63 -13.78
C LEU A 51 10.21 -11.73 -13.19
N GLU A 52 8.97 -11.97 -13.61
CA GLU A 52 7.75 -11.54 -12.91
C GLU A 52 6.81 -12.74 -12.71
N ARG A 53 6.44 -13.02 -11.44
CA ARG A 53 5.39 -13.99 -11.09
C ARG A 53 4.12 -13.24 -10.72
N THR A 54 2.99 -13.56 -11.35
CA THR A 54 1.75 -12.77 -11.24
C THR A 54 0.49 -13.64 -11.16
N PRO A 55 -0.49 -13.28 -10.31
CA PRO A 55 -1.81 -13.93 -10.31
C PRO A 55 -2.80 -13.28 -11.30
N TYR A 56 -2.36 -12.29 -12.09
CA TYR A 56 -3.19 -11.45 -12.96
C TYR A 56 -3.06 -11.79 -14.46
N GLY A 57 -2.46 -12.91 -14.79
CA GLY A 57 -2.32 -13.40 -16.16
C GLY A 57 -1.01 -12.95 -16.80
N LYS A 58 -0.18 -13.93 -17.19
CA LYS A 58 1.15 -13.72 -17.76
C LYS A 58 1.15 -13.00 -19.12
N THR A 59 0.02 -12.98 -19.84
CA THR A 59 -0.15 -12.28 -21.12
C THR A 59 -0.99 -11.00 -21.04
N GLU A 60 -1.61 -10.73 -19.89
CA GLU A 60 -2.59 -9.67 -19.74
C GLU A 60 -1.95 -8.27 -19.60
N LEU A 61 -2.81 -7.25 -19.67
CA LEU A 61 -2.46 -5.87 -19.34
C LEU A 61 -1.89 -5.78 -17.93
N SER A 62 -0.78 -5.07 -17.78
CA SER A 62 -0.31 -4.64 -16.48
C SER A 62 -0.80 -3.23 -16.23
N ARG A 63 -1.76 -3.07 -15.31
CA ARG A 63 -2.50 -1.80 -15.11
C ARG A 63 -1.63 -0.56 -14.85
N SER A 64 -0.40 -0.76 -14.38
CA SER A 64 0.54 0.32 -14.03
C SER A 64 1.68 0.48 -15.03
N GLU A 65 1.67 -0.27 -16.12
CA GLU A 65 2.59 -0.12 -17.25
C GLU A 65 2.01 0.89 -18.23
N ILE A 66 1.76 2.10 -17.73
CA ILE A 66 1.23 3.23 -18.47
C ILE A 66 2.14 4.44 -18.22
N GLY A 67 2.67 5.00 -19.31
CA GLY A 67 3.50 6.19 -19.30
C GLY A 67 2.69 7.47 -19.48
N VAL A 68 3.31 8.62 -19.21
CA VAL A 68 2.70 9.92 -19.50
C VAL A 68 2.41 10.02 -21.01
N GLY A 69 1.16 10.36 -21.35
CA GLY A 69 0.72 10.53 -22.74
C GLY A 69 0.35 9.22 -23.48
N MET A 70 0.31 8.08 -22.80
CA MET A 70 -0.18 6.82 -23.38
C MET A 70 -1.71 6.70 -23.26
N ASP A 71 -2.35 6.12 -24.29
CA ASP A 71 -3.81 5.91 -24.32
C ASP A 71 -4.30 4.78 -23.40
N GLY A 72 -3.39 3.90 -22.96
CA GLY A 72 -3.72 2.77 -22.11
C GLY A 72 -2.49 2.00 -21.63
N PRO A 73 -2.67 1.06 -20.69
CA PRO A 73 -1.58 0.25 -20.15
C PRO A 73 -1.03 -0.74 -21.19
N MET A 74 0.22 -1.15 -21.00
CA MET A 74 0.87 -2.18 -21.82
C MET A 74 0.53 -3.59 -21.33
N ALA A 75 0.40 -4.51 -22.29
CA ALA A 75 0.41 -5.94 -22.04
C ALA A 75 1.81 -6.41 -21.66
N ARG A 76 1.90 -7.44 -20.81
CA ARG A 76 3.18 -8.06 -20.42
C ARG A 76 4.07 -8.48 -21.60
N PRO A 77 3.55 -9.01 -22.72
CA PRO A 77 4.38 -9.26 -23.91
C PRO A 77 5.04 -8.01 -24.50
N GLN A 78 4.39 -6.84 -24.43
CA GLN A 78 4.96 -5.57 -24.91
C GLN A 78 6.08 -5.09 -23.97
N VAL A 79 5.88 -5.26 -22.66
CA VAL A 79 6.93 -5.02 -21.65
C VAL A 79 8.11 -5.97 -21.85
N ALA A 80 7.85 -7.26 -22.06
CA ALA A 80 8.89 -8.25 -22.36
C ALA A 80 9.72 -7.83 -23.58
N ALA A 81 9.06 -7.42 -24.66
CA ALA A 81 9.74 -6.98 -25.89
C ALA A 81 10.70 -5.81 -25.65
N HIS A 82 10.43 -4.92 -24.69
CA HIS A 82 11.36 -3.84 -24.31
C HIS A 82 12.70 -4.39 -23.81
N PHE A 83 12.65 -5.33 -22.87
CA PHE A 83 13.87 -5.91 -22.30
C PHE A 83 14.53 -6.93 -23.24
N VAL A 84 13.75 -7.71 -23.98
CA VAL A 84 14.28 -8.65 -24.98
C VAL A 84 15.14 -7.95 -26.02
N ARG A 85 14.71 -6.78 -26.52
CA ARG A 85 15.52 -5.95 -27.43
C ARG A 85 16.84 -5.49 -26.82
N ALA A 86 16.92 -5.41 -25.49
CA ALA A 86 18.13 -5.10 -24.76
C ALA A 86 18.98 -6.34 -24.42
N GLY A 87 18.63 -7.54 -24.93
CA GLY A 87 19.43 -8.75 -24.71
C GLY A 87 19.16 -9.46 -23.39
N TYR A 88 17.91 -9.41 -22.91
CA TYR A 88 17.45 -10.21 -21.76
C TYR A 88 16.60 -11.39 -22.23
N ALA A 89 16.64 -12.48 -21.47
CA ALA A 89 15.50 -13.40 -21.40
C ALA A 89 14.47 -12.81 -20.41
N VAL A 90 13.19 -12.82 -20.76
CA VAL A 90 12.12 -12.35 -19.87
C VAL A 90 11.17 -13.50 -19.59
N VAL A 91 10.85 -13.71 -18.32
CA VAL A 91 10.01 -14.81 -17.85
C VAL A 91 8.80 -14.23 -17.13
N TYR A 92 7.61 -14.56 -17.64
CA TYR A 92 6.34 -14.31 -16.96
C TYR A 92 5.70 -15.63 -16.57
N GLN A 93 5.31 -15.76 -15.31
CA GLN A 93 4.70 -16.98 -14.78
C GLN A 93 3.36 -16.67 -14.10
N ASP A 94 2.34 -17.49 -14.41
CA ASP A 94 1.09 -17.49 -13.67
C ASP A 94 1.28 -18.15 -12.31
N CYS A 95 0.88 -17.48 -11.21
CA CYS A 95 0.91 -18.07 -9.87
C CYS A 95 0.05 -19.34 -9.79
N ARG A 96 0.34 -20.20 -8.79
CA ARG A 96 -0.40 -21.46 -8.56
C ARG A 96 -1.91 -21.25 -8.49
N GLY A 97 -2.66 -22.12 -9.17
CA GLY A 97 -4.13 -22.07 -9.23
C GLY A 97 -4.70 -20.86 -9.97
N ARG A 98 -3.88 -20.13 -10.73
CA ARG A 98 -4.30 -18.96 -11.52
C ARG A 98 -4.07 -19.20 -13.00
N HIS A 99 -5.01 -18.74 -13.82
CA HIS A 99 -4.94 -18.80 -15.28
C HIS A 99 -4.58 -20.20 -15.78
N ALA A 100 -3.44 -20.37 -16.46
CA ALA A 100 -3.02 -21.65 -17.03
C ALA A 100 -2.21 -22.53 -16.06
N SER A 101 -1.87 -22.03 -14.86
CA SER A 101 -1.15 -22.81 -13.84
C SER A 101 -2.08 -23.77 -13.10
N GLU A 102 -1.55 -24.95 -12.81
CA GLU A 102 -2.25 -25.97 -12.02
C GLU A 102 -2.26 -25.62 -10.51
N GLY A 103 -2.94 -26.46 -9.73
CA GLY A 103 -2.99 -26.37 -8.27
C GLY A 103 -4.15 -25.51 -7.73
N VAL A 104 -4.11 -25.26 -6.43
CA VAL A 104 -5.12 -24.48 -5.69
C VAL A 104 -4.57 -23.12 -5.35
N PHE A 105 -5.36 -22.07 -5.58
CA PHE A 105 -4.97 -20.71 -5.23
C PHE A 105 -5.19 -20.45 -3.74
N THR A 106 -4.14 -20.06 -3.05
CA THR A 106 -4.20 -19.45 -1.72
C THR A 106 -3.45 -18.13 -1.76
N LYS A 107 -4.02 -17.08 -1.18
CA LYS A 107 -3.49 -15.73 -1.33
C LYS A 107 -2.19 -15.59 -0.54
N TYR A 108 -1.07 -15.42 -1.26
CA TYR A 108 0.30 -15.16 -0.81
C TYR A 108 1.13 -16.34 -0.29
N THR A 109 0.54 -17.37 0.30
CA THR A 109 1.29 -18.33 1.13
C THR A 109 2.05 -19.41 0.36
N SER A 110 1.71 -19.65 -0.93
CA SER A 110 2.48 -20.56 -1.80
C SER A 110 3.68 -19.88 -2.48
N GLU A 111 3.78 -18.56 -2.43
CA GLU A 111 4.62 -17.81 -3.38
C GLU A 111 6.13 -17.92 -3.12
N GLY A 112 6.52 -18.19 -1.88
CA GLY A 112 7.93 -18.37 -1.52
C GLY A 112 8.51 -19.65 -2.13
N PRO A 113 8.03 -20.84 -1.73
CA PRO A 113 8.48 -22.11 -2.29
C PRO A 113 8.33 -22.20 -3.82
N ASP A 114 7.19 -21.79 -4.37
CA ASP A 114 6.96 -21.84 -5.82
C ASP A 114 7.91 -20.90 -6.58
N GLY A 115 8.21 -19.73 -6.00
CA GLY A 115 9.19 -18.80 -6.56
C GLY A 115 10.61 -19.34 -6.50
N PHE A 116 10.99 -20.04 -5.42
CA PHE A 116 12.28 -20.71 -5.31
C PHE A 116 12.47 -21.79 -6.39
N ASP A 117 11.49 -22.67 -6.57
CA ASP A 117 11.54 -23.72 -7.61
C ASP A 117 11.62 -23.12 -9.02
N THR A 118 10.93 -22.00 -9.23
CA THR A 118 10.99 -21.26 -10.50
C THR A 118 12.39 -20.71 -10.75
N MET A 119 13.08 -20.19 -9.73
CA MET A 119 14.45 -19.68 -9.85
C MET A 119 15.46 -20.81 -10.13
N GLU A 120 15.31 -21.97 -9.47
CA GLU A 120 16.08 -23.18 -9.79
C GLU A 120 15.87 -23.62 -11.24
N TRP A 121 14.60 -23.65 -11.69
CA TRP A 121 14.29 -24.00 -13.07
C TRP A 121 14.93 -23.02 -14.05
N ILE A 122 14.82 -21.70 -13.84
CA ILE A 122 15.40 -20.67 -14.71
C ILE A 122 16.92 -20.82 -14.80
N THR A 123 17.60 -20.95 -13.66
CA THR A 123 19.07 -21.00 -13.61
C THR A 123 19.65 -22.28 -14.24
N ALA A 124 18.86 -23.35 -14.30
CA ALA A 124 19.22 -24.58 -15.00
C ALA A 124 19.07 -24.49 -16.53
N GLN A 125 18.39 -23.48 -17.06
CA GLN A 125 18.10 -23.42 -18.49
C GLN A 125 19.36 -23.15 -19.34
N PRO A 126 19.47 -23.76 -20.54
CA PRO A 126 20.62 -23.58 -21.42
C PRO A 126 20.77 -22.16 -21.96
N TRP A 127 19.70 -21.35 -21.92
CA TRP A 127 19.69 -19.94 -22.33
C TRP A 127 20.01 -18.98 -21.18
N SER A 128 19.96 -19.40 -19.91
CA SER A 128 20.19 -18.52 -18.76
C SER A 128 21.66 -18.50 -18.34
N ASN A 129 22.20 -17.31 -18.06
CA ASN A 129 23.56 -17.14 -17.52
C ASN A 129 23.61 -17.29 -15.98
N GLY A 130 22.49 -17.63 -15.35
CA GLY A 130 22.39 -17.83 -13.91
C GLY A 130 22.14 -16.57 -13.09
N LYS A 131 22.10 -15.37 -13.71
CA LYS A 131 21.71 -14.13 -13.02
C LYS A 131 20.26 -13.75 -13.36
N VAL A 132 19.47 -13.54 -12.32
CA VAL A 132 18.04 -13.22 -12.42
C VAL A 132 17.76 -11.93 -11.65
N GLY A 133 17.17 -10.95 -12.33
CA GLY A 133 16.53 -9.80 -11.71
C GLY A 133 15.03 -10.03 -11.59
N THR A 134 14.40 -9.52 -10.53
CA THR A 134 12.95 -9.61 -10.39
C THR A 134 12.28 -8.25 -10.47
N MET A 135 11.04 -8.24 -10.97
CA MET A 135 10.17 -7.07 -10.96
C MET A 135 8.71 -7.46 -10.77
N GLY A 136 7.88 -6.48 -10.45
CA GLY A 136 6.44 -6.67 -10.33
C GLY A 136 5.81 -5.67 -9.38
N LEU A 137 4.52 -5.41 -9.61
CA LEU A 137 3.66 -4.54 -8.83
C LEU A 137 2.76 -5.34 -7.88
N SER A 138 2.48 -4.82 -6.68
CA SER A 138 1.42 -5.32 -5.80
C SER A 138 1.65 -6.79 -5.41
N TYR A 139 0.74 -7.69 -5.78
CA TYR A 139 0.95 -9.12 -5.60
C TYR A 139 2.24 -9.61 -6.25
N ALA A 140 2.58 -9.13 -7.45
CA ALA A 140 3.85 -9.49 -8.08
C ALA A 140 5.07 -8.88 -7.36
N ALA A 141 4.91 -7.85 -6.53
CA ALA A 141 5.93 -7.42 -5.57
C ALA A 141 5.99 -8.33 -4.33
N HIS A 142 4.85 -8.80 -3.83
CA HIS A 142 4.80 -9.79 -2.75
C HIS A 142 5.48 -11.11 -3.13
N THR A 143 5.32 -11.59 -4.38
CA THR A 143 6.01 -12.80 -4.86
C THR A 143 7.54 -12.65 -4.84
N GLN A 144 8.07 -11.46 -5.17
CA GLN A 144 9.51 -11.17 -5.11
C GLN A 144 10.07 -11.31 -3.70
N PHE A 145 9.41 -10.72 -2.70
CA PHE A 145 9.85 -10.82 -1.31
C PHE A 145 9.69 -12.24 -0.78
N ALA A 146 8.57 -12.90 -1.09
CA ALA A 146 8.30 -14.26 -0.67
C ALA A 146 9.41 -15.22 -1.10
N LEU A 147 9.83 -15.16 -2.37
CA LEU A 147 10.93 -16.01 -2.87
C LEU A 147 12.28 -15.58 -2.28
N ALA A 148 12.53 -14.29 -2.14
CA ALA A 148 13.82 -13.79 -1.63
C ALA A 148 14.08 -14.18 -0.17
N CYS A 149 13.03 -14.35 0.65
CA CYS A 149 13.12 -14.88 2.02
C CYS A 149 13.70 -16.32 2.10
N LEU A 150 13.82 -17.02 0.96
CA LEU A 150 14.41 -18.35 0.84
C LEU A 150 15.81 -18.35 0.22
N ASN A 151 16.40 -17.18 -0.05
CA ASN A 151 17.68 -17.04 -0.72
C ASN A 151 17.80 -17.89 -2.01
N PRO A 152 16.93 -17.66 -3.01
CA PRO A 152 16.86 -18.52 -4.18
C PRO A 152 18.09 -18.33 -5.07
N PRO A 153 18.49 -19.38 -5.81
CA PRO A 153 19.68 -19.31 -6.64
C PRO A 153 19.54 -18.26 -7.74
N GLY A 154 20.64 -17.55 -7.99
CA GLY A 154 20.74 -16.61 -9.12
C GLY A 154 20.06 -15.26 -8.92
N LEU A 155 19.32 -15.03 -7.82
CA LEU A 155 18.77 -13.70 -7.54
C LEU A 155 19.89 -12.67 -7.41
N ALA A 156 19.86 -11.64 -8.26
CA ALA A 156 20.95 -10.70 -8.41
C ALA A 156 20.55 -9.23 -8.20
N CYS A 157 19.28 -8.88 -8.38
CA CYS A 157 18.73 -7.56 -8.03
C CYS A 157 17.19 -7.56 -8.10
N MET A 158 16.54 -6.57 -7.49
CA MET A 158 15.08 -6.51 -7.38
C MET A 158 14.54 -5.09 -7.66
N VAL A 159 13.37 -5.01 -8.31
CA VAL A 159 12.58 -3.78 -8.43
C VAL A 159 11.16 -4.05 -7.91
N VAL A 160 10.90 -3.57 -6.70
CA VAL A 160 9.70 -3.90 -5.92
C VAL A 160 8.79 -2.69 -5.93
N ASP A 161 7.62 -2.84 -6.55
CA ASP A 161 6.67 -1.76 -6.80
C ASP A 161 5.39 -1.97 -5.98
N SER A 162 5.15 -1.09 -5.01
CA SER A 162 4.01 -1.08 -4.09
C SER A 162 3.67 -2.48 -3.55
N GLY A 163 4.56 -3.10 -2.77
CA GLY A 163 4.32 -4.41 -2.17
C GLY A 163 5.54 -4.99 -1.47
N GLY A 164 5.62 -6.32 -1.42
CA GLY A 164 6.69 -7.05 -0.73
C GLY A 164 6.51 -7.07 0.79
N PHE A 165 5.67 -7.95 1.35
CA PHE A 165 5.28 -7.85 2.76
C PHE A 165 6.48 -7.96 3.70
N SER A 166 6.71 -6.93 4.52
CA SER A 166 7.51 -7.04 5.76
C SER A 166 6.73 -7.92 6.74
N ASN A 167 5.55 -7.45 7.16
CA ASN A 167 4.63 -8.16 8.03
C ASN A 167 3.18 -7.77 7.69
N SER A 168 2.42 -8.69 7.08
CA SER A 168 1.06 -8.41 6.62
C SER A 168 0.05 -8.18 7.74
N TYR A 169 0.40 -8.56 8.98
CA TYR A 169 -0.42 -8.34 10.17
C TYR A 169 -0.44 -6.86 10.59
N HIS A 170 0.62 -6.12 10.26
CA HIS A 170 0.73 -4.70 10.58
C HIS A 170 0.37 -3.78 9.41
N CYS A 171 0.42 -4.30 8.19
CA CYS A 171 0.16 -3.52 6.98
C CYS A 171 -0.31 -4.42 5.83
N GLY A 172 -1.47 -4.10 5.26
CA GLY A 172 -1.93 -4.61 3.99
C GLY A 172 -2.92 -5.77 4.07
N ILE A 173 -2.92 -6.61 5.10
CA ILE A 173 -4.04 -7.53 5.41
C ILE A 173 -4.74 -7.08 6.69
N ARG A 174 -3.96 -6.72 7.71
CA ARG A 174 -4.44 -6.08 8.93
C ARG A 174 -3.63 -4.80 9.19
N GLN A 175 -4.21 -3.92 9.99
CA GLN A 175 -3.51 -2.78 10.58
C GLN A 175 -4.03 -2.61 12.00
N GLY A 176 -3.10 -2.50 12.97
CA GLY A 176 -3.45 -2.34 14.39
C GLY A 176 -4.40 -3.42 14.93
N GLY A 177 -4.33 -4.64 14.40
CA GLY A 177 -5.21 -5.76 14.77
C GLY A 177 -6.58 -5.79 14.07
N ALA A 178 -7.00 -4.69 13.43
CA ALA A 178 -8.23 -4.64 12.63
C ALA A 178 -8.00 -5.23 11.23
N PHE A 179 -9.03 -5.84 10.65
CA PHE A 179 -8.94 -6.44 9.31
C PHE A 179 -9.21 -5.41 8.23
N GLU A 180 -8.35 -5.33 7.21
CA GLU A 180 -8.56 -4.43 6.07
C GLU A 180 -9.55 -5.05 5.07
N LEU A 181 -10.76 -4.49 4.95
CA LEU A 181 -11.82 -5.10 4.13
C LEU A 181 -11.58 -4.99 2.62
N LYS A 182 -10.51 -4.29 2.19
CA LYS A 182 -10.04 -4.39 0.80
C LYS A 182 -9.70 -5.82 0.38
N GLN A 183 -9.42 -6.70 1.34
CA GLN A 183 -9.22 -8.12 1.09
C GLN A 183 -10.51 -8.79 0.58
N ALA A 184 -11.67 -8.37 1.09
CA ALA A 184 -12.97 -8.89 0.70
C ALA A 184 -13.38 -8.42 -0.71
N THR A 185 -13.16 -7.15 -1.04
CA THR A 185 -13.40 -6.63 -2.40
C THR A 185 -12.45 -7.24 -3.42
N TRP A 186 -11.17 -7.46 -3.04
CA TRP A 186 -10.23 -8.19 -3.89
C TRP A 186 -10.67 -9.63 -4.13
N ALA A 187 -11.07 -10.34 -3.07
CA ALA A 187 -11.56 -11.72 -3.19
C ALA A 187 -12.77 -11.82 -4.11
N PHE A 188 -13.71 -10.89 -3.97
CA PHE A 188 -14.90 -10.82 -4.81
C PHE A 188 -14.58 -10.58 -6.29
N SER A 189 -13.71 -9.62 -6.60
CA SER A 189 -13.31 -9.33 -7.98
C SER A 189 -12.54 -10.49 -8.60
N GLN A 190 -11.53 -11.04 -7.89
CA GLN A 190 -10.69 -12.10 -8.44
C GLN A 190 -11.39 -13.47 -8.48
N ALA A 191 -12.42 -13.71 -7.68
CA ALA A 191 -13.23 -14.92 -7.79
C ALA A 191 -13.90 -15.03 -9.17
N LYS A 192 -14.32 -13.89 -9.76
CA LYS A 192 -14.91 -13.84 -11.11
C LYS A 192 -13.91 -14.22 -12.22
N GLU A 193 -12.64 -13.95 -11.97
CA GLU A 193 -11.52 -14.30 -12.85
C GLU A 193 -10.84 -15.64 -12.46
N SER A 194 -11.47 -16.43 -11.58
CA SER A 194 -10.93 -17.72 -11.17
C SER A 194 -11.10 -18.76 -12.28
N PRO A 195 -10.21 -19.76 -12.40
CA PRO A 195 -10.41 -20.88 -13.31
C PRO A 195 -11.78 -21.56 -13.14
N ALA A 196 -12.26 -21.66 -11.89
CA ALA A 196 -13.58 -22.22 -11.59
C ALA A 196 -14.73 -21.39 -12.18
N ALA A 197 -14.71 -20.06 -12.02
CA ALA A 197 -15.72 -19.18 -12.59
C ALA A 197 -15.68 -19.14 -14.13
N LEU A 198 -14.48 -19.14 -14.71
CA LEU A 198 -14.33 -19.13 -16.17
C LEU A 198 -14.71 -20.47 -16.82
N ALA A 199 -14.60 -21.58 -16.10
CA ALA A 199 -14.97 -22.91 -16.59
C ALA A 199 -16.48 -23.20 -16.50
N ASP A 200 -17.20 -22.58 -15.56
CA ASP A 200 -18.64 -22.77 -15.36
C ASP A 200 -19.41 -21.43 -15.41
N PRO A 201 -20.16 -21.16 -16.51
CA PRO A 201 -20.98 -19.96 -16.64
C PRO A 201 -21.99 -19.74 -15.50
N LYS A 202 -22.43 -20.80 -14.80
CA LYS A 202 -23.34 -20.66 -13.66
C LYS A 202 -22.64 -20.09 -12.44
N VAL A 203 -21.38 -20.45 -12.21
CA VAL A 203 -20.56 -19.91 -11.13
C VAL A 203 -20.29 -18.43 -11.38
N LEU A 204 -19.89 -18.06 -12.61
CA LEU A 204 -19.70 -16.67 -12.99
C LEU A 204 -20.99 -15.86 -12.82
N ALA A 205 -22.11 -16.32 -13.37
CA ALA A 205 -23.40 -15.65 -13.24
C ALA A 205 -23.85 -15.49 -11.77
N ALA A 206 -23.55 -16.48 -10.91
CA ALA A 206 -23.83 -16.38 -9.48
C ALA A 206 -23.01 -15.26 -8.82
N LEU A 207 -21.72 -15.13 -9.12
CA LEU A 207 -20.87 -14.05 -8.61
C LEU A 207 -21.26 -12.67 -9.17
N GLU A 208 -21.67 -12.61 -10.44
CA GLU A 208 -22.13 -11.37 -11.09
C GLU A 208 -23.48 -10.87 -10.55
N ALA A 209 -24.32 -11.78 -10.07
CA ALA A 209 -25.60 -11.45 -9.44
C ALA A 209 -25.47 -10.87 -8.02
N GLU A 210 -24.31 -11.00 -7.37
CA GLU A 210 -24.08 -10.46 -6.03
C GLU A 210 -23.82 -8.95 -6.05
N ASP A 211 -24.48 -8.21 -5.16
CA ASP A 211 -24.18 -6.80 -4.90
C ASP A 211 -23.23 -6.67 -3.70
N ILE A 212 -21.96 -6.44 -3.98
CA ILE A 212 -20.93 -6.30 -2.96
C ILE A 212 -21.20 -5.13 -1.99
N ARG A 213 -21.84 -4.04 -2.43
CA ARG A 213 -22.19 -2.91 -1.54
C ARG A 213 -23.31 -3.33 -0.58
N ALA A 214 -24.31 -4.07 -1.06
CA ALA A 214 -25.36 -4.63 -0.21
C ALA A 214 -24.79 -5.60 0.83
N TRP A 215 -23.82 -6.44 0.45
CA TRP A 215 -23.13 -7.32 1.40
C TRP A 215 -22.32 -6.56 2.45
N PHE A 216 -21.64 -5.46 2.10
CA PHE A 216 -20.98 -4.61 3.09
C PHE A 216 -21.95 -3.96 4.08
N ALA A 217 -23.21 -3.71 3.66
CA ALA A 217 -24.25 -3.23 4.57
C ALA A 217 -24.81 -4.34 5.49
N ALA A 218 -24.55 -5.61 5.17
CA ALA A 218 -25.05 -6.80 5.85
C ALA A 218 -23.91 -7.63 6.47
N MET A 219 -23.31 -7.11 7.55
CA MET A 219 -22.22 -7.76 8.30
C MET A 219 -22.70 -8.40 9.62
N PRO A 220 -22.01 -9.43 10.15
CA PRO A 220 -20.85 -10.11 9.56
C PRO A 220 -21.24 -11.16 8.52
N TRP A 221 -20.34 -11.41 7.56
CA TRP A 221 -20.44 -12.55 6.63
C TRP A 221 -20.07 -13.86 7.32
N ARG A 222 -20.44 -15.00 6.74
CA ARG A 222 -20.01 -16.33 7.24
C ARG A 222 -19.66 -17.26 6.08
N PRO A 223 -18.81 -18.29 6.31
CA PRO A 223 -18.61 -19.34 5.32
C PRO A 223 -19.95 -19.93 4.84
N GLY A 224 -20.12 -20.08 3.52
CA GLY A 224 -21.37 -20.48 2.89
C GLY A 224 -22.43 -19.38 2.77
N HIS A 225 -22.23 -18.23 3.42
CA HIS A 225 -23.11 -17.07 3.43
C HIS A 225 -22.31 -15.78 3.21
N SER A 226 -21.67 -15.73 2.04
CA SER A 226 -20.84 -14.62 1.58
C SER A 226 -21.06 -14.39 0.08
N PRO A 227 -20.65 -13.23 -0.47
CA PRO A 227 -20.69 -12.98 -1.91
C PRO A 227 -19.68 -13.80 -2.72
N VAL A 228 -18.75 -14.51 -2.06
CA VAL A 228 -17.70 -15.31 -2.72
C VAL A 228 -17.91 -16.81 -2.58
N ARG A 229 -19.01 -17.25 -1.94
CA ARG A 229 -19.32 -18.67 -1.66
C ARG A 229 -19.33 -19.59 -2.88
N ALA A 230 -19.53 -19.05 -4.08
CA ALA A 230 -19.54 -19.82 -5.33
C ALA A 230 -18.13 -20.31 -5.72
N VAL A 231 -17.06 -19.76 -5.13
CA VAL A 231 -15.67 -20.17 -5.34
C VAL A 231 -15.01 -20.46 -3.98
N PRO A 232 -15.10 -21.71 -3.49
CA PRO A 232 -14.71 -22.07 -2.12
C PRO A 232 -13.28 -21.68 -1.73
N ASP A 233 -12.31 -21.77 -2.65
CA ASP A 233 -10.92 -21.39 -2.36
C ASP A 233 -10.79 -19.91 -1.99
N TYR A 234 -11.56 -19.04 -2.64
CA TYR A 234 -11.57 -17.60 -2.37
C TYR A 234 -12.30 -17.24 -1.08
N GLU A 235 -13.39 -17.96 -0.80
CA GLU A 235 -14.08 -17.86 0.49
C GLU A 235 -13.18 -18.33 1.63
N ALA A 236 -12.49 -19.46 1.46
CA ALA A 236 -11.65 -20.08 2.48
C ALA A 236 -10.51 -19.17 2.93
N TYR A 237 -9.65 -18.70 2.02
CA TYR A 237 -8.52 -17.85 2.44
C TYR A 237 -9.01 -16.51 3.00
N LEU A 238 -10.13 -15.96 2.48
CA LEU A 238 -10.67 -14.68 2.97
C LEU A 238 -11.07 -14.80 4.44
N PHE A 239 -11.86 -15.82 4.78
CA PHE A 239 -12.27 -16.05 6.17
C PHE A 239 -11.12 -16.49 7.05
N GLU A 240 -10.15 -17.25 6.52
CA GLU A 240 -8.93 -17.58 7.26
C GLU A 240 -8.19 -16.32 7.68
N GLN A 241 -7.90 -15.39 6.76
CA GLN A 241 -7.23 -14.13 7.07
C GLN A 241 -8.06 -13.25 8.02
N TRP A 242 -9.38 -13.20 7.84
CA TRP A 242 -10.27 -12.34 8.62
C TRP A 242 -10.49 -12.85 10.05
N THR A 243 -10.55 -14.17 10.25
CA THR A 243 -10.84 -14.77 11.57
C THR A 243 -9.58 -15.08 12.40
N HIS A 244 -8.40 -15.17 11.80
CA HIS A 244 -7.13 -15.25 12.54
C HIS A 244 -6.73 -13.88 13.11
N GLY A 245 -7.41 -13.47 14.20
CA GLY A 245 -7.24 -12.17 14.83
C GLY A 245 -5.87 -11.95 15.48
N SER A 246 -5.34 -12.94 16.19
CA SER A 246 -4.06 -12.84 16.90
C SER A 246 -2.87 -13.17 16.01
N PHE A 247 -1.72 -12.55 16.27
CA PHE A 247 -0.45 -12.76 15.57
C PHE A 247 0.23 -14.11 15.93
N GLY A 248 -0.45 -15.23 15.65
CA GLY A 248 0.06 -16.59 15.87
C GLY A 248 0.82 -17.16 14.67
N ASP A 249 1.01 -18.49 14.68
CA ASP A 249 1.72 -19.25 13.64
C ASP A 249 1.20 -19.00 12.22
N TYR A 250 -0.11 -18.76 12.09
CA TYR A 250 -0.72 -18.40 10.81
C TYR A 250 -0.05 -17.17 10.17
N TRP A 251 0.23 -16.13 10.95
CA TRP A 251 0.84 -14.91 10.41
C TRP A 251 2.34 -15.07 10.22
N LYS A 252 3.01 -15.95 10.96
CA LYS A 252 4.47 -16.16 10.94
C LYS A 252 4.94 -17.10 9.81
N GLN A 253 4.26 -17.09 8.67
CA GLN A 253 4.59 -17.95 7.53
C GLN A 253 5.17 -17.18 6.33
N LEU A 254 5.89 -17.90 5.47
CA LEU A 254 6.46 -17.35 4.24
C LEU A 254 5.38 -16.73 3.36
N GLY A 255 5.76 -15.68 2.64
CA GLY A 255 4.88 -14.93 1.74
C GLY A 255 4.13 -13.78 2.40
N ILE A 256 3.91 -13.82 3.71
CA ILE A 256 3.19 -12.76 4.45
C ILE A 256 3.97 -12.18 5.65
N TYR A 257 5.10 -12.78 6.02
CA TYR A 257 5.93 -12.34 7.14
C TYR A 257 7.43 -12.44 6.79
N ALA A 258 7.95 -11.52 5.97
CA ALA A 258 9.38 -11.48 5.64
C ALA A 258 10.26 -11.07 6.82
N GLU A 259 9.72 -10.31 7.78
CA GLU A 259 10.44 -9.86 8.99
C GLU A 259 11.11 -11.03 9.74
N GLY A 260 10.43 -12.18 9.82
CA GLY A 260 10.99 -13.39 10.44
C GLY A 260 12.03 -14.14 9.60
N TYR A 261 12.36 -13.67 8.39
CA TYR A 261 13.24 -14.34 7.44
C TYR A 261 14.30 -13.41 6.82
N TYR A 262 14.47 -12.19 7.33
CA TYR A 262 15.47 -11.25 6.81
C TYR A 262 16.91 -11.73 6.97
N ASP A 263 17.18 -12.63 7.91
CA ASP A 263 18.48 -13.28 8.11
C ASP A 263 18.90 -14.13 6.90
N ARG A 264 17.93 -14.72 6.19
CA ARG A 264 18.15 -15.49 4.96
C ARG A 264 18.04 -14.63 3.70
N PHE A 265 17.50 -13.43 3.80
CA PHE A 265 17.27 -12.56 2.65
C PHE A 265 18.62 -12.16 2.02
N PRO A 266 18.82 -12.37 0.71
CA PRO A 266 20.11 -12.12 0.07
C PRO A 266 20.48 -10.63 0.06
N ASP A 267 21.78 -10.34 0.20
CA ASP A 267 22.33 -9.00 0.07
C ASP A 267 22.47 -8.64 -1.41
N VAL A 268 21.35 -8.26 -2.04
CA VAL A 268 21.26 -7.89 -3.45
C VAL A 268 20.72 -6.46 -3.62
N PRO A 269 21.15 -5.75 -4.67
CA PRO A 269 20.65 -4.42 -4.98
C PRO A 269 19.12 -4.42 -5.11
N MET A 270 18.46 -3.46 -4.47
CA MET A 270 17.01 -3.35 -4.47
C MET A 270 16.52 -1.92 -4.68
N VAL A 271 15.46 -1.76 -5.47
CA VAL A 271 14.62 -0.56 -5.46
C VAL A 271 13.29 -0.91 -4.81
N LEU A 272 12.94 -0.17 -3.77
CA LEU A 272 11.67 -0.21 -3.08
C LEU A 272 10.88 1.05 -3.48
N MET A 273 9.76 0.86 -4.18
CA MET A 273 8.90 1.95 -4.58
C MET A 273 7.50 1.78 -4.00
N SER A 274 6.89 2.87 -3.56
CA SER A 274 5.49 2.90 -3.12
C SER A 274 4.94 4.32 -3.22
N SER A 275 3.77 4.57 -2.64
CA SER A 275 3.08 5.86 -2.66
C SER A 275 2.53 6.21 -1.28
N TRP A 276 2.39 7.50 -0.96
CA TRP A 276 1.87 7.95 0.35
C TRP A 276 0.42 7.54 0.62
N TYR A 277 -0.40 7.38 -0.43
CA TYR A 277 -1.77 6.84 -0.32
C TYR A 277 -1.84 5.34 -0.66
N ASP A 278 -0.73 4.62 -0.59
CA ASP A 278 -0.67 3.17 -0.81
C ASP A 278 -0.88 2.39 0.49
N ALA A 279 -1.57 1.25 0.42
CA ALA A 279 -1.75 0.37 1.57
C ALA A 279 -0.44 -0.26 2.08
N TYR A 280 0.67 -0.14 1.35
CA TYR A 280 1.95 -0.80 1.63
C TYR A 280 3.07 0.16 2.09
N VAL A 281 2.76 1.42 2.42
CA VAL A 281 3.77 2.39 2.91
C VAL A 281 4.60 1.81 4.05
N ARG A 282 3.96 1.28 5.10
CA ARG A 282 4.66 0.75 6.28
C ARG A 282 5.60 -0.39 5.91
N THR A 283 5.14 -1.35 5.12
CA THR A 283 5.96 -2.46 4.64
C THR A 283 7.18 -1.97 3.85
N THR A 284 7.01 -0.98 2.97
CA THR A 284 8.12 -0.39 2.21
C THR A 284 9.19 0.19 3.13
N MET A 285 8.77 0.93 4.17
CA MET A 285 9.71 1.55 5.12
C MET A 285 10.38 0.52 6.04
N GLU A 286 9.65 -0.50 6.50
CA GLU A 286 10.21 -1.58 7.34
C GLU A 286 11.24 -2.42 6.56
N ASN A 287 10.94 -2.76 5.31
CA ASN A 287 11.89 -3.45 4.43
C ASN A 287 13.16 -2.62 4.23
N TYR A 288 13.02 -1.31 4.00
CA TYR A 288 14.18 -0.43 3.87
C TYR A 288 15.00 -0.38 5.17
N ALA A 289 14.34 -0.24 6.32
CA ALA A 289 15.03 -0.21 7.61
C ALA A 289 15.77 -1.52 7.92
N ALA A 290 15.22 -2.67 7.51
CA ALA A 290 15.80 -3.98 7.80
C ALA A 290 16.89 -4.42 6.80
N LEU A 291 16.76 -4.03 5.54
CA LEU A 291 17.66 -4.46 4.46
C LEU A 291 18.63 -3.36 4.01
N GLY A 292 18.33 -2.09 4.32
CA GLY A 292 19.22 -0.96 4.11
C GLY A 292 20.48 -1.04 4.97
N GLY A 293 21.53 -0.35 4.53
CA GLY A 293 22.84 -0.35 5.21
C GLY A 293 23.67 -1.63 5.05
N ARG A 294 23.14 -2.65 4.36
CA ARG A 294 23.92 -3.80 3.87
C ARG A 294 24.86 -3.40 2.74
N SER A 295 25.64 -4.36 2.22
CA SER A 295 26.66 -4.06 1.19
C SER A 295 26.02 -3.64 -0.13
N ALA A 296 24.90 -4.26 -0.48
CA ALA A 296 24.17 -3.91 -1.69
C ALA A 296 23.25 -2.70 -1.46
N PRO A 297 23.11 -1.80 -2.45
CA PRO A 297 22.30 -0.60 -2.30
C PRO A 297 20.81 -0.93 -2.28
N VAL A 298 20.09 -0.31 -1.33
CA VAL A 298 18.62 -0.29 -1.29
C VAL A 298 18.17 1.15 -1.50
N GLN A 299 17.40 1.40 -2.55
CA GLN A 299 16.88 2.73 -2.89
C GLN A 299 15.38 2.82 -2.61
N LEU A 300 14.91 3.98 -2.15
CA LEU A 300 13.51 4.31 -1.92
C LEU A 300 12.98 5.29 -2.98
N ILE A 301 11.77 5.03 -3.48
CA ILE A 301 10.99 5.97 -4.30
C ILE A 301 9.56 6.05 -3.72
N MET A 302 9.14 7.23 -3.27
CA MET A 302 7.80 7.43 -2.68
C MET A 302 7.07 8.58 -3.36
N GLY A 303 5.98 8.30 -4.08
CA GLY A 303 5.16 9.31 -4.75
C GLY A 303 3.83 9.64 -4.05
N PRO A 304 3.04 10.62 -4.52
CA PRO A 304 1.78 11.04 -3.89
C PRO A 304 0.55 10.27 -4.41
N TRP A 305 0.75 9.12 -5.04
CA TRP A 305 -0.29 8.45 -5.82
C TRP A 305 -1.13 7.47 -4.99
N LEU A 306 -2.22 7.00 -5.61
CA LEU A 306 -2.83 5.73 -5.21
C LEU A 306 -1.99 4.55 -5.72
N HIS A 307 -2.25 3.36 -5.19
CA HIS A 307 -1.59 2.11 -5.53
C HIS A 307 -1.33 1.94 -7.04
N GLY A 308 -0.05 1.85 -7.44
CA GLY A 308 0.39 1.63 -8.81
C GLY A 308 0.17 2.79 -9.82
N ASN A 309 -0.31 3.95 -9.40
CA ASN A 309 -0.67 5.07 -10.31
C ASN A 309 0.49 6.07 -10.52
N ARG A 310 1.72 5.55 -10.71
CA ARG A 310 2.99 6.31 -10.72
C ARG A 310 3.12 7.47 -11.73
N ASN A 311 2.25 7.52 -12.74
CA ASN A 311 2.25 8.54 -13.78
C ASN A 311 0.95 9.36 -13.82
N THR A 312 0.20 9.33 -12.72
CA THR A 312 -0.96 10.19 -12.50
C THR A 312 -0.54 11.43 -11.71
N THR A 313 -1.15 12.57 -12.00
CA THR A 313 -0.84 13.84 -11.34
C THR A 313 -1.68 14.07 -10.07
N PHE A 314 -2.71 13.26 -9.85
CA PHE A 314 -3.67 13.38 -8.76
C PHE A 314 -3.87 12.05 -8.00
N SER A 315 -4.45 12.14 -6.80
CA SER A 315 -4.95 10.99 -6.03
C SER A 315 -6.23 11.41 -5.30
N GLY A 316 -7.34 10.74 -5.61
CA GLY A 316 -8.67 11.20 -5.19
C GLY A 316 -9.02 12.56 -5.79
N ASP A 317 -9.52 13.47 -4.94
CA ASP A 317 -9.88 14.84 -5.33
C ASP A 317 -8.70 15.82 -5.16
N THR A 318 -7.47 15.32 -5.08
CA THR A 318 -6.27 16.13 -4.80
C THR A 318 -5.30 16.06 -5.97
N GLU A 319 -4.99 17.23 -6.55
CA GLU A 319 -4.01 17.43 -7.60
C GLU A 319 -2.63 17.77 -7.00
N PHE A 320 -1.60 17.06 -7.47
CA PHE A 320 -0.20 17.28 -7.12
C PHE A 320 0.60 17.86 -8.30
N GLY A 321 -0.03 17.98 -9.47
CA GLY A 321 0.50 18.65 -10.65
C GLY A 321 1.46 17.79 -11.48
N PRO A 322 1.96 18.33 -12.62
CA PRO A 322 2.81 17.58 -13.56
C PRO A 322 4.13 17.08 -12.96
N ALA A 323 4.59 17.70 -11.87
CA ALA A 323 5.80 17.27 -11.16
C ALA A 323 5.61 15.92 -10.45
N ALA A 324 4.37 15.49 -10.20
CA ALA A 324 4.08 14.27 -9.45
C ALA A 324 4.34 12.98 -10.21
N THR A 325 4.43 13.01 -11.55
CA THR A 325 4.68 11.79 -12.34
C THR A 325 6.11 11.32 -12.19
N ILE A 326 6.34 10.00 -12.21
CA ILE A 326 7.70 9.46 -12.21
C ILE A 326 8.41 9.73 -13.54
N ASP A 327 7.68 9.58 -14.66
CA ASP A 327 8.17 9.89 -15.99
C ASP A 327 8.37 11.41 -16.12
N GLY A 328 9.54 11.80 -16.61
CA GLY A 328 9.96 13.19 -16.80
C GLY A 328 10.50 13.89 -15.54
N ASN A 329 10.21 13.41 -14.33
CA ASN A 329 10.64 14.06 -13.08
C ASN A 329 11.63 13.24 -12.25
N VAL A 330 11.48 11.91 -12.19
CA VAL A 330 12.40 11.01 -11.46
C VAL A 330 13.23 10.19 -12.42
N THR A 331 12.64 9.81 -13.55
CA THR A 331 13.30 9.10 -14.63
C THR A 331 12.69 9.51 -15.97
N THR A 332 13.35 9.24 -17.08
CA THR A 332 12.77 9.51 -18.42
C THR A 332 11.56 8.64 -18.71
N GLY A 333 11.52 7.43 -18.15
CA GLY A 333 10.35 6.57 -18.15
C GLY A 333 10.56 5.31 -17.30
N TRP A 334 9.47 4.76 -16.75
CA TRP A 334 9.59 3.64 -15.81
C TRP A 334 10.21 2.35 -16.40
N LEU A 335 9.96 2.05 -17.67
CA LEU A 335 10.64 0.93 -18.35
C LEU A 335 12.15 1.19 -18.50
N GLN A 336 12.51 2.43 -18.85
CA GLN A 336 13.91 2.84 -18.99
C GLN A 336 14.64 2.80 -17.66
N PHE A 337 13.99 3.20 -16.56
CA PHE A 337 14.52 3.07 -15.21
C PHE A 337 14.87 1.62 -14.88
N ARG A 338 13.88 0.70 -15.01
CA ARG A 338 14.10 -0.72 -14.75
C ARG A 338 15.18 -1.31 -15.65
N ARG A 339 15.21 -0.94 -16.92
CA ARG A 339 16.25 -1.40 -17.84
C ARG A 339 17.62 -0.93 -17.37
N ARG A 340 17.79 0.35 -17.02
CA ARG A 340 19.07 0.88 -16.51
C ARG A 340 19.51 0.15 -15.24
N TRP A 341 18.57 -0.13 -14.34
CA TRP A 341 18.82 -0.91 -13.14
C TRP A 341 19.33 -2.32 -13.46
N PHE A 342 18.64 -3.04 -14.35
CA PHE A 342 19.05 -4.38 -14.77
C PHE A 342 20.37 -4.38 -15.56
N ASP A 343 20.61 -3.38 -16.42
CA ASP A 343 21.87 -3.24 -17.17
C ASP A 343 23.05 -3.10 -16.18
N ARG A 344 22.86 -2.37 -15.08
CA ARG A 344 23.89 -2.24 -14.04
C ARG A 344 24.19 -3.58 -13.35
N TRP A 345 23.15 -4.23 -12.83
CA TRP A 345 23.34 -5.33 -11.86
C TRP A 345 23.36 -6.73 -12.48
N LEU A 346 22.71 -6.92 -13.63
CA LEU A 346 22.73 -8.19 -14.34
C LEU A 346 23.87 -8.28 -15.37
N LYS A 347 24.23 -7.16 -16.02
CA LYS A 347 25.29 -7.10 -17.04
C LYS A 347 26.58 -6.43 -16.58
N GLY A 348 26.56 -5.68 -15.47
CA GLY A 348 27.74 -4.98 -14.97
C GLY A 348 28.04 -3.66 -15.69
N GLU A 349 27.09 -3.08 -16.42
CA GLU A 349 27.29 -1.84 -17.16
C GLU A 349 27.46 -0.65 -16.21
N GLY A 350 28.55 0.12 -16.34
CA GLY A 350 28.75 1.34 -15.56
C GLY A 350 27.85 2.47 -16.07
N ASN A 351 26.70 2.69 -15.42
CA ASN A 351 25.67 3.63 -15.86
C ASN A 351 25.16 4.59 -14.76
N GLY A 352 25.87 4.63 -13.63
CA GLY A 352 25.62 5.54 -12.50
C GLY A 352 24.39 5.20 -11.66
N ALA A 353 23.73 4.06 -11.86
CA ALA A 353 22.56 3.69 -11.06
C ALA A 353 22.86 3.59 -9.55
N GLU A 354 24.12 3.28 -9.20
CA GLU A 354 24.63 3.27 -7.82
C GLU A 354 24.82 4.66 -7.19
N ALA A 355 24.87 5.72 -8.01
CA ALA A 355 25.11 7.09 -7.57
C ALA A 355 23.82 7.89 -7.39
N GLU A 356 22.67 7.30 -7.71
CA GLU A 356 21.36 7.92 -7.47
C GLU A 356 21.13 8.13 -5.97
N PRO A 357 20.39 9.18 -5.57
CA PRO A 357 20.03 9.40 -4.18
C PRO A 357 19.33 8.17 -3.59
N THR A 358 19.72 7.80 -2.36
CA THR A 358 19.13 6.68 -1.63
C THR A 358 17.61 6.81 -1.53
N ALA A 359 17.10 7.98 -1.18
CA ALA A 359 15.67 8.24 -1.11
C ALA A 359 15.25 9.36 -2.05
N ARG A 360 14.23 9.07 -2.86
CA ARG A 360 13.55 10.02 -3.77
C ARG A 360 12.10 10.09 -3.34
N LEU A 361 11.71 11.20 -2.74
CA LEU A 361 10.42 11.35 -2.07
C LEU A 361 9.66 12.51 -2.71
N PHE A 362 8.37 12.35 -2.94
CA PHE A 362 7.52 13.47 -3.30
C PHE A 362 7.04 14.16 -2.03
N LEU A 363 7.47 15.40 -1.82
CA LEU A 363 6.94 16.28 -0.79
C LEU A 363 5.63 16.86 -1.30
N MET A 364 4.50 16.42 -0.73
CA MET A 364 3.18 16.99 -1.00
C MET A 364 3.08 18.41 -0.42
N GLY A 365 2.28 19.27 -1.04
CA GLY A 365 1.99 20.61 -0.53
C GLY A 365 2.71 21.72 -1.30
N GLY A 366 2.35 22.97 -1.00
CA GLY A 366 2.89 24.16 -1.67
C GLY A 366 2.23 24.55 -2.98
N GLY A 367 1.16 23.87 -3.38
CA GLY A 367 0.24 24.30 -4.43
C GLY A 367 -0.57 25.54 -4.04
N SER A 368 -1.45 25.98 -4.94
CA SER A 368 -2.22 27.22 -4.76
C SER A 368 -3.38 27.12 -3.76
N GLY A 369 -3.80 25.91 -3.39
CA GLY A 369 -4.98 25.67 -2.56
C GLY A 369 -6.31 25.97 -3.26
N ARG A 370 -6.28 26.23 -4.58
CA ARG A 370 -7.46 26.52 -5.40
C ARG A 370 -7.99 25.28 -6.10
N ARG A 371 -9.17 25.39 -6.71
CA ARG A 371 -9.69 24.31 -7.55
C ARG A 371 -9.04 24.32 -8.93
N THR A 372 -8.64 23.15 -9.41
CA THR A 372 -8.18 22.96 -10.78
C THR A 372 -9.36 22.97 -11.76
N ALA A 373 -9.07 22.94 -13.06
CA ALA A 373 -10.10 22.82 -14.09
C ALA A 373 -10.97 21.55 -13.94
N ASP A 374 -10.41 20.49 -13.35
CA ASP A 374 -11.11 19.23 -13.08
C ASP A 374 -11.85 19.24 -11.72
N GLY A 375 -11.86 20.36 -11.00
CA GLY A 375 -12.49 20.49 -9.69
C GLY A 375 -11.71 19.85 -8.53
N ARG A 376 -10.45 19.45 -8.73
CA ARG A 376 -9.58 18.93 -7.67
C ARG A 376 -8.94 20.06 -6.88
N LEU A 377 -8.57 19.81 -5.63
CA LEU A 377 -7.72 20.72 -4.86
C LEU A 377 -6.30 20.73 -5.44
N ASP A 378 -5.79 21.89 -5.86
CA ASP A 378 -4.38 22.09 -6.20
C ASP A 378 -3.52 22.13 -4.94
N HIS A 379 -3.13 20.94 -4.47
CA HIS A 379 -2.28 20.78 -3.31
C HIS A 379 -0.79 20.88 -3.66
N GLY A 380 -0.43 20.51 -4.89
CA GLY A 380 0.93 20.63 -5.43
C GLY A 380 1.96 19.74 -4.74
N GLY A 381 3.23 20.01 -5.03
CA GLY A 381 4.36 19.31 -4.44
C GLY A 381 5.58 19.29 -5.35
N ARG A 382 6.65 18.64 -4.88
CA ARG A 382 7.92 18.49 -5.61
C ARG A 382 8.67 17.25 -5.17
N TRP A 383 9.54 16.73 -6.03
CA TRP A 383 10.47 15.67 -5.66
C TRP A 383 11.66 16.21 -4.89
N ILE A 384 12.02 15.53 -3.81
CA ILE A 384 13.21 15.79 -3.01
C ILE A 384 14.13 14.59 -3.01
N ALA A 385 15.43 14.85 -2.90
CA ALA A 385 16.46 13.86 -2.68
C ALA A 385 16.88 13.84 -1.22
N ALA A 386 17.05 12.65 -0.65
CA ALA A 386 17.60 12.46 0.68
C ALA A 386 18.62 11.32 0.71
N PRO A 387 19.68 11.44 1.53
CA PRO A 387 20.70 10.40 1.64
C PRO A 387 20.22 9.18 2.45
N ASP A 388 19.15 9.33 3.24
CA ASP A 388 18.60 8.27 4.09
C ASP A 388 17.12 8.52 4.45
N TRP A 389 16.47 7.50 5.02
CA TRP A 389 15.14 7.55 5.60
C TRP A 389 15.13 6.94 7.02
N PRO A 390 14.52 7.60 8.03
CA PRO A 390 14.01 8.97 8.02
C PRO A 390 15.09 10.00 7.65
N LEU A 391 14.68 11.20 7.23
CA LEU A 391 15.63 12.22 6.80
C LEU A 391 16.59 12.59 7.94
N PRO A 392 17.91 12.71 7.69
CA PRO A 392 18.84 13.22 8.70
C PRO A 392 18.43 14.60 9.19
N GLY A 393 18.50 14.82 10.51
CA GLY A 393 18.07 16.06 11.14
C GLY A 393 16.56 16.17 11.41
N THR A 394 15.78 15.10 11.21
CA THR A 394 14.37 15.05 11.60
C THR A 394 14.22 15.25 13.11
N ALA A 395 13.35 16.19 13.50
CA ALA A 395 12.97 16.45 14.88
C ALA A 395 11.59 15.84 15.17
N PHE A 396 11.55 14.74 15.93
CA PHE A 396 10.30 14.15 16.40
C PHE A 396 9.69 15.02 17.50
N THR A 397 8.66 15.79 17.14
CA THR A 397 8.08 16.84 17.97
C THR A 397 6.72 16.41 18.51
N ASP A 398 6.56 16.47 19.83
CA ASP A 398 5.30 16.19 20.50
C ASP A 398 4.34 17.37 20.32
N TYR A 399 3.13 17.09 19.85
CA TYR A 399 1.98 17.99 19.89
C TYR A 399 0.90 17.35 20.76
N HIS A 400 0.63 17.95 21.92
CA HIS A 400 -0.31 17.48 22.91
C HIS A 400 -1.75 17.86 22.56
N LEU A 401 -2.66 16.96 22.89
CA LEU A 401 -4.09 17.12 22.73
C LEU A 401 -4.66 17.81 23.98
N HIS A 402 -5.46 18.87 23.79
CA HIS A 402 -6.10 19.61 24.88
C HIS A 402 -7.62 19.43 24.90
N ALA A 403 -8.22 19.54 26.07
CA ALA A 403 -9.66 19.28 26.27
C ALA A 403 -10.58 20.31 25.60
N ASP A 404 -10.03 21.45 25.18
CA ASP A 404 -10.71 22.48 24.39
C ASP A 404 -10.59 22.26 22.87
N GLY A 405 -9.98 21.15 22.43
CA GLY A 405 -9.78 20.81 21.02
C GLY A 405 -8.51 21.43 20.41
N ARG A 406 -7.63 22.02 21.20
CA ARG A 406 -6.34 22.52 20.71
C ARG A 406 -5.32 21.39 20.56
N LEU A 407 -4.46 21.50 19.55
CA LEU A 407 -3.25 20.71 19.34
C LEU A 407 -2.03 21.64 19.47
N ASP A 408 -1.17 21.42 20.47
CA ASP A 408 -0.11 22.38 20.84
C ASP A 408 1.15 21.66 21.37
N PRO A 409 2.38 22.16 21.13
CA PRO A 409 3.58 21.62 21.76
C PRO A 409 3.60 21.73 23.30
N ALA A 410 2.83 22.64 23.89
CA ALA A 410 2.72 22.76 25.34
C ALA A 410 1.86 21.65 25.94
N VAL A 411 2.28 21.11 27.09
CA VAL A 411 1.46 20.16 27.85
C VAL A 411 0.28 20.85 28.53
N GLN A 412 -0.77 20.07 28.79
CA GLN A 412 -1.87 20.52 29.64
C GLN A 412 -1.50 20.44 31.13
N GLU A 413 -1.69 21.54 31.86
CA GLU A 413 -1.43 21.60 33.31
C GLU A 413 -2.65 21.25 34.18
N ALA A 414 -3.82 21.06 33.58
CA ALA A 414 -5.04 20.71 34.31
C ALA A 414 -4.87 19.37 35.05
N ALA A 415 -5.32 19.33 36.31
CA ALA A 415 -5.29 18.11 37.12
C ALA A 415 -6.27 17.04 36.63
N GLU A 416 -7.37 17.46 36.00
CA GLU A 416 -8.37 16.59 35.37
C GLU A 416 -8.80 17.22 34.05
N ALA A 417 -8.74 16.43 32.98
CA ALA A 417 -9.18 16.85 31.65
C ALA A 417 -9.39 15.60 30.78
N SER A 418 -10.55 15.50 30.16
CA SER A 418 -10.85 14.40 29.24
C SER A 418 -12.02 14.76 28.32
N ILE A 419 -12.10 14.07 27.18
CA ILE A 419 -13.23 14.15 26.25
C ILE A 419 -13.84 12.75 26.14
N ALA A 420 -15.15 12.63 26.31
CA ALA A 420 -15.89 11.39 26.15
C ALA A 420 -16.82 11.45 24.94
N TYR A 421 -16.97 10.33 24.25
CA TYR A 421 -17.84 10.17 23.09
C TYR A 421 -18.40 8.75 23.01
N GLN A 422 -19.47 8.55 22.25
CA GLN A 422 -20.10 7.24 22.05
C GLN A 422 -19.72 6.67 20.69
N SER A 423 -19.21 5.45 20.67
CA SER A 423 -18.97 4.67 19.45
C SER A 423 -20.10 3.65 19.27
N ASP A 424 -20.91 3.82 18.22
CA ASP A 424 -21.96 2.88 17.83
C ASP A 424 -21.53 2.05 16.60
N PRO A 425 -21.33 0.72 16.74
CA PRO A 425 -21.05 -0.19 15.62
C PRO A 425 -22.14 -0.27 14.54
N SER A 426 -23.28 0.41 14.74
CA SER A 426 -24.40 0.50 13.79
C SER A 426 -24.41 1.83 13.01
N ASP A 427 -23.61 2.82 13.41
CA ASP A 427 -23.33 4.06 12.67
C ASP A 427 -21.82 4.34 12.69
N PRO A 428 -20.97 3.47 12.09
CA PRO A 428 -19.53 3.71 12.08
C PRO A 428 -19.19 4.97 11.28
N VAL A 429 -18.05 5.60 11.59
CA VAL A 429 -17.47 6.70 10.83
C VAL A 429 -17.10 6.19 9.43
N PRO A 430 -17.62 6.80 8.35
CA PRO A 430 -17.35 6.33 7.00
C PRO A 430 -15.90 6.61 6.60
N THR A 431 -15.33 5.70 5.82
CA THR A 431 -14.04 5.90 5.17
C THR A 431 -14.18 6.92 4.05
N ILE A 432 -13.35 7.98 4.14
CA ILE A 432 -13.21 9.02 3.12
C ILE A 432 -11.72 9.09 2.79
N GLY A 433 -11.32 8.40 1.71
CA GLY A 433 -9.94 8.38 1.25
C GLY A 433 -8.99 7.55 2.10
N GLY A 434 -7.75 8.03 2.16
CA GLY A 434 -6.65 7.44 2.90
C GLY A 434 -5.84 6.46 2.07
N ALA A 435 -4.90 5.81 2.75
CA ALA A 435 -4.00 4.83 2.14
C ALA A 435 -4.73 3.50 1.90
N LEU A 436 -4.99 3.16 0.63
CA LEU A 436 -5.83 2.01 0.25
C LEU A 436 -5.40 1.40 -1.09
N THR A 437 -5.82 0.14 -1.29
CA THR A 437 -5.82 -0.53 -2.59
C THR A 437 -7.04 -1.43 -2.70
N SER A 438 -7.47 -1.76 -3.92
CA SER A 438 -8.53 -2.74 -4.20
C SER A 438 -9.89 -2.54 -3.50
N GLY A 439 -10.20 -1.36 -2.96
CA GLY A 439 -11.48 -1.09 -2.26
C GLY A 439 -12.71 -0.91 -3.18
N GLN A 440 -12.47 -0.62 -4.47
CA GLN A 440 -13.53 -0.46 -5.46
C GLN A 440 -14.27 -1.80 -5.69
N PRO A 441 -15.60 -1.78 -5.93
CA PRO A 441 -16.47 -0.62 -6.13
C PRO A 441 -17.10 -0.05 -4.84
N VAL A 442 -16.64 -0.47 -3.66
CA VAL A 442 -17.28 -0.11 -2.39
C VAL A 442 -16.72 1.21 -1.85
N PHE A 443 -15.40 1.36 -1.83
CA PHE A 443 -14.71 2.52 -1.27
C PHE A 443 -13.41 2.80 -2.01
N GLU A 444 -12.91 4.03 -1.90
CA GLU A 444 -11.76 4.51 -2.64
C GLU A 444 -10.74 5.23 -1.75
N GLY A 445 -9.46 5.13 -2.13
CA GLY A 445 -8.36 5.81 -1.45
C GLY A 445 -7.92 7.06 -2.18
N GLY A 446 -7.01 7.79 -1.53
CA GLY A 446 -6.48 9.07 -2.01
C GLY A 446 -6.77 10.23 -1.06
N GLY A 447 -6.46 11.44 -1.53
CA GLY A 447 -6.68 12.68 -0.79
C GLY A 447 -8.06 13.25 -1.09
N PHE A 448 -8.87 13.43 -0.05
CA PHE A 448 -10.22 13.96 -0.15
C PHE A 448 -10.51 14.94 0.97
N ASP A 449 -11.45 15.86 0.71
CA ASP A 449 -12.04 16.64 1.78
C ASP A 449 -12.80 15.72 2.73
N GLN A 450 -12.62 15.91 4.03
CA GLN A 450 -13.24 15.08 5.08
C GLN A 450 -14.71 15.45 5.30
N THR A 451 -15.48 15.46 4.22
CA THR A 451 -16.91 15.78 4.15
C THR A 451 -17.69 14.58 3.63
N GLU A 452 -18.71 14.15 4.38
CA GLU A 452 -19.56 13.03 3.98
C GLU A 452 -20.26 13.33 2.64
N GLY A 453 -20.46 12.30 1.82
CA GLY A 453 -21.10 12.42 0.51
C GLY A 453 -21.54 11.08 -0.04
N ASP A 454 -22.50 11.09 -0.97
CA ASP A 454 -23.19 9.88 -1.45
C ASP A 454 -22.26 8.84 -2.09
N ARG A 455 -21.11 9.27 -2.64
CA ARG A 455 -20.10 8.35 -3.19
C ARG A 455 -19.41 7.50 -2.12
N PHE A 456 -19.28 8.02 -0.91
CA PHE A 456 -18.57 7.35 0.18
C PHE A 456 -19.50 6.41 0.93
N PHE A 457 -19.21 5.12 0.85
CA PHE A 457 -20.00 4.08 1.50
C PHE A 457 -20.12 4.32 3.01
N GLY A 458 -21.34 4.18 3.52
CA GLY A 458 -21.63 4.41 4.94
C GLY A 458 -21.90 5.87 5.32
N SER A 459 -21.78 6.83 4.39
CA SER A 459 -22.20 8.21 4.64
C SER A 459 -23.70 8.29 4.92
N ARG A 460 -24.08 9.04 5.96
CA ARG A 460 -25.47 9.28 6.38
C ARG A 460 -25.82 10.75 6.48
N ARG A 461 -24.82 11.63 6.44
CA ARG A 461 -24.96 13.09 6.54
C ARG A 461 -24.28 13.81 5.36
N PRO A 462 -24.67 13.56 4.10
CA PRO A 462 -24.05 14.20 2.95
C PRO A 462 -23.95 15.73 3.09
N GLY A 463 -22.76 16.28 2.82
CA GLY A 463 -22.47 17.71 2.90
C GLY A 463 -22.05 18.23 4.28
N LEU A 464 -22.07 17.38 5.32
CA LEU A 464 -21.49 17.71 6.62
C LEU A 464 -20.08 17.14 6.77
N PRO A 465 -19.15 17.89 7.41
CA PRO A 465 -17.80 17.38 7.66
C PRO A 465 -17.83 16.28 8.71
N LEU A 466 -16.86 15.34 8.66
CA LEU A 466 -16.71 14.31 9.68
C LEU A 466 -16.51 14.92 11.09
N SER A 467 -15.93 16.13 11.21
CA SER A 467 -15.82 16.87 12.48
C SER A 467 -17.15 17.26 13.11
N SER A 468 -18.25 17.22 12.35
CA SER A 468 -19.59 17.47 12.88
C SER A 468 -20.18 16.26 13.61
N ARG A 469 -19.60 15.07 13.42
CA ARG A 469 -20.08 13.86 14.07
C ARG A 469 -19.70 13.88 15.56
N PRO A 470 -20.61 13.48 16.47
CA PRO A 470 -20.33 13.46 17.90
C PRO A 470 -19.32 12.38 18.33
N ASP A 471 -19.01 11.42 17.46
CA ASP A 471 -18.05 10.33 17.67
C ASP A 471 -16.70 10.55 16.97
N VAL A 472 -16.45 11.77 16.48
CA VAL A 472 -15.17 12.24 15.95
C VAL A 472 -14.68 13.38 16.82
N VAL A 473 -13.62 13.14 17.61
CA VAL A 473 -12.98 14.14 18.45
C VAL A 473 -11.88 14.84 17.67
N VAL A 474 -11.96 16.16 17.58
CA VAL A 474 -11.07 16.99 16.75
C VAL A 474 -10.07 17.74 17.60
N PHE A 475 -8.79 17.66 17.22
CA PHE A 475 -7.72 18.49 17.77
C PHE A 475 -7.01 19.24 16.65
N GLU A 476 -6.85 20.55 16.75
CA GLU A 476 -6.18 21.34 15.72
C GLU A 476 -5.27 22.43 16.26
N THR A 477 -4.22 22.74 15.52
CA THR A 477 -3.35 23.90 15.81
C THR A 477 -4.10 25.20 15.49
N ALA A 478 -3.60 26.32 16.02
CA ALA A 478 -3.84 27.61 15.38
C ALA A 478 -3.34 27.59 13.93
N PRO A 479 -3.79 28.51 13.05
CA PRO A 479 -3.20 28.65 11.72
C PRO A 479 -1.68 28.83 11.86
N LEU A 480 -0.91 28.03 11.13
CA LEU A 480 0.54 28.03 11.22
C LEU A 480 1.09 29.39 10.79
N ALA A 481 2.04 29.92 11.56
CA ALA A 481 2.68 31.19 11.26
C ALA A 481 3.69 31.07 10.09
N GLU A 482 4.26 29.88 9.92
CA GLU A 482 5.28 29.55 8.93
C GLU A 482 5.03 28.16 8.33
N ASP A 483 5.67 27.89 7.20
CA ASP A 483 5.60 26.57 6.57
C ASP A 483 6.27 25.51 7.44
N LEU A 484 5.64 24.35 7.60
CA LEU A 484 6.13 23.23 8.39
C LEU A 484 6.15 21.95 7.56
N ALA A 485 7.32 21.36 7.33
CA ALA A 485 7.43 20.07 6.67
C ALA A 485 7.36 18.93 7.69
N VAL A 486 6.44 17.99 7.48
CA VAL A 486 6.29 16.76 8.25
C VAL A 486 6.61 15.60 7.33
N ILE A 487 7.76 14.96 7.54
CA ILE A 487 8.33 13.93 6.65
C ILE A 487 8.86 12.77 7.51
N GLY A 488 8.13 11.67 7.54
CA GLY A 488 8.55 10.52 8.35
C GLY A 488 7.40 9.66 8.88
N PRO A 489 7.72 8.72 9.78
CA PRO A 489 6.72 7.95 10.52
C PRO A 489 5.95 8.83 11.50
N ILE A 490 4.65 8.53 11.68
CA ILE A 490 3.73 9.24 12.58
C ILE A 490 3.37 8.31 13.73
N GLU A 491 3.40 8.83 14.96
CA GLU A 491 2.96 8.09 16.15
C GLU A 491 1.90 8.89 16.90
N VAL A 492 0.80 8.26 17.30
CA VAL A 492 -0.24 8.89 18.13
C VAL A 492 -0.35 8.11 19.43
N ARG A 493 0.08 8.73 20.54
CA ARG A 493 0.07 8.16 21.89
C ARG A 493 -1.14 8.68 22.64
N LEU A 494 -2.07 7.81 22.98
CA LEU A 494 -3.30 8.18 23.68
C LEU A 494 -3.38 7.51 25.05
N PHE A 495 -3.94 8.22 26.02
CA PHE A 495 -4.45 7.63 27.24
C PHE A 495 -5.96 7.51 27.10
N VAL A 496 -6.49 6.29 27.16
CA VAL A 496 -7.88 6.00 26.85
C VAL A 496 -8.54 5.12 27.88
N SER A 497 -9.86 5.23 28.01
CA SER A 497 -10.68 4.26 28.73
C SER A 497 -11.98 4.01 27.98
N SER A 498 -12.58 2.84 28.20
CA SER A 498 -13.90 2.48 27.65
C SER A 498 -14.74 1.79 28.73
N ASP A 499 -16.06 1.84 28.58
CA ASP A 499 -16.99 0.97 29.32
C ASP A 499 -17.18 -0.42 28.65
N ALA A 500 -16.60 -0.59 27.46
CA ALA A 500 -16.65 -1.81 26.67
C ALA A 500 -15.45 -2.71 26.95
N PRO A 501 -15.61 -4.05 26.89
CA PRO A 501 -14.50 -5.00 27.02
C PRO A 501 -13.52 -4.95 25.84
N ASP A 502 -13.91 -4.32 24.73
CA ASP A 502 -13.04 -4.03 23.59
C ASP A 502 -13.64 -2.87 22.79
N THR A 503 -12.80 -2.14 22.05
CA THR A 503 -13.18 -1.08 21.10
C THR A 503 -11.97 -0.81 20.22
N ASP A 504 -12.17 -0.12 19.11
CA ASP A 504 -11.07 0.43 18.33
C ASP A 504 -10.85 1.91 18.67
N PHE A 505 -9.64 2.42 18.45
CA PHE A 505 -9.35 3.86 18.32
C PHE A 505 -8.66 4.11 16.99
N THR A 506 -9.13 5.11 16.25
CA THR A 506 -8.55 5.56 14.98
C THR A 506 -7.94 6.94 15.15
N ALA A 507 -6.91 7.22 14.35
CA ALA A 507 -6.28 8.54 14.29
C ALA A 507 -6.05 8.92 12.83
N LYS A 508 -6.46 10.13 12.43
CA LYS A 508 -6.29 10.64 11.07
C LYS A 508 -5.62 12.01 11.10
N LEU A 509 -4.48 12.12 10.41
CA LEU A 509 -3.75 13.37 10.23
C LEU A 509 -4.29 14.10 9.01
N ILE A 510 -4.62 15.38 9.18
CA ILE A 510 -5.31 16.22 8.19
C ILE A 510 -4.55 17.54 8.03
N ASP A 511 -4.36 17.95 6.78
CA ASP A 511 -3.97 19.30 6.41
C ASP A 511 -5.22 20.14 6.13
N VAL A 512 -5.50 21.12 7.00
CA VAL A 512 -6.66 22.00 6.85
C VAL A 512 -6.23 23.24 6.07
N HIS A 513 -6.66 23.29 4.82
CA HIS A 513 -6.48 24.45 3.94
C HIS A 513 -7.45 25.56 4.37
N PRO A 514 -7.00 26.83 4.40
CA PRO A 514 -7.86 27.95 4.75
C PRO A 514 -8.95 28.17 3.69
N PRO A 515 -10.04 28.90 4.03
CA PRO A 515 -11.06 29.29 3.06
C PRO A 515 -10.49 30.02 1.85
N THR A 516 -10.96 29.65 0.66
CA THR A 516 -10.65 30.31 -0.61
C THR A 516 -11.94 30.76 -1.30
N ALA A 517 -11.83 31.44 -2.44
CA ALA A 517 -13.00 31.78 -3.25
C ALA A 517 -13.70 30.52 -3.81
N ASP A 518 -12.92 29.47 -4.10
CA ASP A 518 -13.41 28.21 -4.66
C ASP A 518 -13.95 27.29 -3.55
N ASP A 519 -13.36 27.34 -2.36
CA ASP A 519 -13.75 26.59 -1.17
C ASP A 519 -13.97 27.53 0.03
N PRO A 520 -15.14 28.20 0.14
CA PRO A 520 -15.40 29.18 1.21
C PRO A 520 -15.42 28.60 2.64
N LYS A 521 -15.45 27.27 2.78
CA LYS A 521 -15.35 26.55 4.05
C LYS A 521 -13.95 26.04 4.36
N GLY A 522 -12.98 26.27 3.47
CA GLY A 522 -11.69 25.58 3.48
C GLY A 522 -11.81 24.13 2.97
N PHE A 523 -10.71 23.39 3.04
CA PHE A 523 -10.63 21.99 2.62
C PHE A 523 -9.84 21.20 3.67
N ALA A 524 -10.42 20.14 4.22
CA ALA A 524 -9.76 19.28 5.19
C ALA A 524 -9.18 18.05 4.48
N LEU A 525 -7.93 18.13 4.02
CA LEU A 525 -7.28 17.06 3.27
C LEU A 525 -6.73 15.97 4.21
N ASN A 526 -7.22 14.74 4.10
CA ASN A 526 -6.57 13.62 4.79
C ASN A 526 -5.19 13.33 4.21
N LEU A 527 -4.19 13.16 5.08
CA LEU A 527 -2.83 12.76 4.67
C LEU A 527 -2.57 11.29 4.96
N THR A 528 -2.91 10.82 6.16
CA THR A 528 -2.69 9.44 6.60
C THR A 528 -3.62 9.10 7.76
N ASP A 529 -3.86 7.82 7.98
CA ASP A 529 -4.70 7.32 9.06
C ASP A 529 -4.19 5.97 9.59
N GLY A 530 -4.53 5.70 10.85
CA GLY A 530 -4.25 4.44 11.52
C GLY A 530 -5.38 4.04 12.48
N ILE A 531 -5.29 2.80 12.96
CA ILE A 531 -6.23 2.19 13.90
C ILE A 531 -5.45 1.35 14.90
N LEU A 532 -6.00 1.19 16.11
CA LEU A 532 -5.63 0.14 17.06
C LEU A 532 -6.90 -0.49 17.63
N ARG A 533 -6.97 -1.82 17.58
CA ARG A 533 -7.97 -2.64 18.26
C ARG A 533 -7.50 -2.98 19.67
N CYS A 534 -8.20 -2.48 20.68
CA CYS A 534 -7.71 -2.41 22.06
C CYS A 534 -7.38 -3.75 22.72
N ARG A 535 -8.01 -4.85 22.29
CA ARG A 535 -7.65 -6.19 22.79
C ARG A 535 -6.17 -6.53 22.55
N TYR A 536 -5.54 -5.92 21.55
CA TYR A 536 -4.13 -6.15 21.19
C TYR A 536 -3.14 -5.12 21.73
N ARG A 537 -3.59 -4.15 22.55
CA ARG A 537 -2.77 -3.05 23.06
C ARG A 537 -1.46 -3.48 23.74
N ASP A 538 -1.48 -4.62 24.43
CA ASP A 538 -0.37 -5.14 25.24
C ASP A 538 0.36 -6.30 24.53
N SER A 539 -0.31 -6.97 23.59
CA SER A 539 0.23 -8.12 22.86
C SER A 539 -0.59 -8.41 21.61
N TRP A 540 0.09 -8.58 20.48
CA TRP A 540 -0.52 -9.05 19.24
C TRP A 540 -0.89 -10.55 19.30
N GLU A 541 -0.21 -11.34 20.13
CA GLU A 541 -0.40 -12.80 20.23
C GLU A 541 -1.41 -13.21 21.29
N SER A 542 -1.46 -12.47 22.40
CA SER A 542 -2.28 -12.78 23.57
C SER A 542 -3.24 -11.62 23.87
N PRO A 543 -4.38 -11.54 23.15
CA PRO A 543 -5.32 -10.45 23.36
C PRO A 543 -5.92 -10.48 24.77
N SER A 544 -6.18 -9.31 25.34
CA SER A 544 -6.81 -9.18 26.66
C SER A 544 -7.92 -8.13 26.65
N PRO A 545 -9.05 -8.37 27.34
CA PRO A 545 -10.14 -7.40 27.37
C PRO A 545 -9.73 -6.12 28.11
N LEU A 546 -10.45 -5.04 27.82
CA LEU A 546 -10.44 -3.82 28.62
C LEU A 546 -11.29 -4.02 29.87
N GLU A 547 -10.76 -3.60 31.01
CA GLU A 547 -11.55 -3.34 32.22
C GLU A 547 -12.28 -2.00 32.10
N SER A 548 -13.59 -2.02 32.39
CA SER A 548 -14.45 -0.83 32.31
C SER A 548 -13.92 0.34 33.13
N GLY A 549 -13.68 1.48 32.49
CA GLY A 549 -13.24 2.72 33.12
C GLY A 549 -11.76 2.79 33.48
N ARG A 550 -11.00 1.69 33.34
CA ARG A 550 -9.55 1.70 33.53
C ARG A 550 -8.87 2.50 32.40
N VAL A 551 -7.88 3.30 32.75
CA VAL A 551 -7.08 4.08 31.80
C VAL A 551 -5.94 3.20 31.28
N TYR A 552 -5.77 3.19 29.96
CA TYR A 552 -4.71 2.48 29.23
C TYR A 552 -3.92 3.47 28.38
N ALA A 553 -2.61 3.30 28.34
CA ALA A 553 -1.79 3.97 27.32
C ALA A 553 -1.80 3.09 26.06
N ILE A 554 -2.07 3.71 24.92
CA ILE A 554 -2.06 3.04 23.62
C ILE A 554 -1.28 3.86 22.59
N THR A 555 -0.72 3.17 21.59
CA THR A 555 -0.08 3.79 20.44
C THR A 555 -0.81 3.37 19.16
N ILE A 556 -1.21 4.37 18.37
CA ILE A 556 -1.71 4.19 17.01
C ILE A 556 -0.61 4.66 16.06
N GLU A 557 -0.35 3.87 15.02
CA GLU A 557 0.68 4.15 14.02
C GLU A 557 0.01 4.37 12.65
N PRO A 558 -0.42 5.60 12.33
CA PRO A 558 -0.72 5.97 10.95
C PRO A 558 0.49 5.74 10.06
N PHE A 559 0.27 5.46 8.77
CA PHE A 559 1.38 5.31 7.83
C PHE A 559 2.19 6.60 7.70
N ALA A 560 3.47 6.46 7.40
CA ALA A 560 4.37 7.58 7.15
C ALA A 560 3.85 8.48 6.02
N THR A 561 4.21 9.77 6.07
CA THR A 561 3.85 10.75 5.05
C THR A 561 4.98 11.74 4.80
N ALA A 562 4.86 12.53 3.73
CA ALA A 562 5.74 13.66 3.43
C ALA A 562 4.88 14.84 2.95
N ASN A 563 4.57 15.77 3.84
CA ASN A 563 3.70 16.91 3.56
C ASN A 563 4.31 18.24 4.05
N LEU A 564 4.15 19.28 3.25
CA LEU A 564 4.42 20.67 3.61
C LEU A 564 3.11 21.35 3.99
N PHE A 565 2.89 21.55 5.27
CA PHE A 565 1.81 22.40 5.76
C PHE A 565 2.21 23.86 5.54
N LYS A 566 1.45 24.59 4.73
CA LYS A 566 1.76 25.98 4.41
C LYS A 566 1.35 26.92 5.54
N ALA A 567 2.02 28.07 5.66
CA ALA A 567 1.58 29.14 6.54
C ALA A 567 0.09 29.47 6.29
N GLY A 568 -0.69 29.59 7.36
CA GLY A 568 -2.14 29.76 7.33
C GLY A 568 -2.95 28.46 7.35
N HIS A 569 -2.34 27.31 7.04
CA HIS A 569 -2.98 26.00 7.21
C HIS A 569 -3.03 25.61 8.69
N ARG A 570 -3.74 24.52 9.02
CA ARG A 570 -3.68 23.91 10.35
C ARG A 570 -3.31 22.44 10.24
N ILE A 571 -2.59 21.97 11.26
CA ILE A 571 -2.44 20.54 11.49
C ILE A 571 -3.65 20.11 12.32
N ARG A 572 -4.42 19.15 11.81
CA ARG A 572 -5.57 18.59 12.50
C ARG A 572 -5.41 17.09 12.70
N LEU A 573 -5.83 16.62 13.87
CA LEU A 573 -5.90 15.22 14.24
C LEU A 573 -7.34 14.88 14.62
N ASP A 574 -7.93 13.96 13.87
CA ASP A 574 -9.23 13.37 14.22
C ASP A 574 -9.04 12.04 14.93
N ILE A 575 -9.64 11.90 16.10
CA ILE A 575 -9.73 10.64 16.84
C ILE A 575 -11.16 10.12 16.82
N ALA A 576 -11.34 8.85 16.42
CA ALA A 576 -12.64 8.17 16.49
C ALA A 576 -12.44 6.71 16.93
N SER A 577 -13.47 5.88 16.77
CA SER A 577 -13.43 4.44 17.08
C SER A 577 -13.86 3.55 15.92
N SER A 578 -13.90 4.10 14.71
CA SER A 578 -14.13 3.35 13.48
C SER A 578 -13.62 4.13 12.26
N ASN A 579 -13.38 3.41 11.17
CA ASN A 579 -13.09 3.95 9.83
C ASN A 579 -13.52 2.88 8.82
N PHE A 580 -14.83 2.80 8.58
CA PHE A 580 -15.46 1.72 7.82
C PHE A 580 -15.91 2.23 6.44
N PRO A 581 -15.62 1.53 5.34
CA PRO A 581 -15.20 0.14 5.28
C PRO A 581 -13.70 -0.10 5.03
N LYS A 582 -12.79 0.83 5.34
CA LYS A 582 -11.34 0.52 5.32
C LYS A 582 -11.03 -0.65 6.25
N TYR A 583 -11.51 -0.58 7.49
CA TYR A 583 -11.38 -1.66 8.47
C TYR A 583 -12.73 -2.29 8.82
N ASP A 584 -12.72 -3.53 9.30
CA ASP A 584 -13.88 -4.16 9.92
C ASP A 584 -14.30 -3.42 11.21
N VAL A 585 -15.61 -3.40 11.50
CA VAL A 585 -16.15 -2.67 12.66
C VAL A 585 -16.02 -3.54 13.91
N ASN A 586 -15.38 -3.02 14.96
CA ASN A 586 -15.41 -3.64 16.27
C ASN A 586 -16.85 -3.67 16.82
N PRO A 587 -17.38 -4.84 17.25
CA PRO A 587 -18.72 -4.91 17.83
C PRO A 587 -18.81 -4.31 19.24
N ASN A 588 -17.68 -3.95 19.84
CA ASN A 588 -17.49 -3.50 21.22
C ASN A 588 -17.90 -4.52 22.28
N SER A 589 -18.32 -5.73 21.91
CA SER A 589 -18.74 -6.80 22.83
C SER A 589 -17.59 -7.69 23.30
N GLY A 590 -16.40 -7.56 22.68
CA GLY A 590 -15.29 -8.49 22.86
C GLY A 590 -15.43 -9.78 22.05
N GLU A 591 -16.47 -9.92 21.22
CA GLU A 591 -16.58 -11.07 20.32
C GLU A 591 -15.43 -11.12 19.28
N PRO A 592 -15.08 -12.32 18.78
CA PRO A 592 -14.01 -12.49 17.81
C PRO A 592 -14.24 -11.75 16.48
N GLU A 593 -13.14 -11.38 15.84
CA GLU A 593 -13.09 -10.74 14.52
C GLU A 593 -13.80 -11.58 13.45
N GLY A 594 -14.53 -10.92 12.56
CA GLY A 594 -15.29 -11.58 11.49
C GLY A 594 -16.50 -12.39 11.96
N ALA A 595 -16.74 -12.53 13.28
CA ALA A 595 -17.81 -13.36 13.83
C ALA A 595 -18.79 -12.64 14.78
N GLY A 596 -18.45 -11.41 15.22
CA GLY A 596 -19.26 -10.64 16.17
C GLY A 596 -20.69 -10.38 15.72
N ARG A 597 -21.67 -10.78 16.53
CA ARG A 597 -23.12 -10.60 16.29
C ARG A 597 -23.76 -9.63 17.28
N LEU A 598 -23.23 -9.59 18.49
CA LEU A 598 -23.70 -8.74 19.57
C LEU A 598 -22.96 -7.42 19.48
N LYS A 599 -23.65 -6.37 19.06
CA LYS A 599 -23.14 -5.01 19.04
C LYS A 599 -23.52 -4.31 20.35
N ARG A 600 -22.63 -3.48 20.87
CA ARG A 600 -22.96 -2.51 21.92
C ARG A 600 -22.37 -1.14 21.60
N VAL A 601 -23.05 -0.11 22.05
CA VAL A 601 -22.45 1.23 22.09
C VAL A 601 -21.38 1.23 23.19
N ALA A 602 -20.20 1.76 22.86
CA ALA A 602 -19.11 1.97 23.81
C ALA A 602 -19.01 3.45 24.15
N THR A 603 -18.89 3.79 25.43
CA THR A 603 -18.53 5.13 25.88
C THR A 603 -17.01 5.21 26.03
N ASN A 604 -16.36 5.79 25.02
CA ASN A 604 -14.91 5.94 24.97
C ASN A 604 -14.51 7.31 25.51
N ARG A 605 -13.33 7.38 26.12
CA ARG A 605 -12.78 8.62 26.68
C ARG A 605 -11.30 8.73 26.36
N ILE A 606 -10.90 9.94 25.96
CA ILE A 606 -9.50 10.34 25.79
C ILE A 606 -9.13 11.19 27.02
N HIS A 607 -8.09 10.78 27.74
CA HIS A 607 -7.57 11.48 28.91
C HIS A 607 -6.46 12.45 28.48
N LEU A 608 -6.53 13.66 29.02
CA LEU A 608 -5.80 14.85 28.55
C LEU A 608 -5.28 15.68 29.74
N ASP A 609 -5.31 15.13 30.95
CA ASP A 609 -4.77 15.78 32.14
C ASP A 609 -3.24 15.68 32.16
N ARG A 610 -2.63 16.40 33.11
CA ARG A 610 -1.17 16.46 33.26
C ARG A 610 -0.51 15.09 33.47
N SER A 611 -1.21 14.10 34.05
CA SER A 611 -0.69 12.75 34.23
C SER A 611 -0.91 11.84 33.01
N HIS A 612 -1.77 12.25 32.09
CA HIS A 612 -2.15 11.53 30.88
C HIS A 612 -1.99 12.40 29.61
N PRO A 613 -0.76 12.80 29.25
CA PRO A 613 -0.52 13.72 28.14
C PRO A 613 -0.62 13.01 26.77
N SER A 614 -1.85 12.75 26.32
CA SER A 614 -2.13 12.25 24.96
C SER A 614 -1.56 13.22 23.91
N ARG A 615 -0.94 12.70 22.86
CA ARG A 615 -0.19 13.49 21.86
C ARG A 615 -0.01 12.76 20.53
N ILE A 616 0.28 13.54 19.49
CA ILE A 616 0.87 13.07 18.24
C ILE A 616 2.34 13.48 18.19
N VAL A 617 3.18 12.57 17.69
CA VAL A 617 4.60 12.79 17.46
C VAL A 617 4.79 13.03 15.97
N LEU A 618 5.19 14.24 15.60
CA LEU A 618 5.38 14.66 14.21
C LEU A 618 6.87 14.72 13.84
N PRO A 619 7.30 14.07 12.76
CA PRO A 619 8.67 14.14 12.24
C PRO A 619 8.88 15.46 11.48
N VAL A 620 9.21 16.52 12.21
CA VAL A 620 9.40 17.86 11.66
C VAL A 620 10.77 17.97 11.02
N VAL A 621 10.81 18.49 9.79
CA VAL A 621 12.05 18.80 9.07
C VAL A 621 12.07 20.28 8.69
N PRO A 622 13.17 21.02 8.89
CA PRO A 622 13.28 22.39 8.40
C PRO A 622 13.11 22.45 6.87
N ALA A 623 12.12 23.20 6.37
CA ALA A 623 11.83 23.23 4.93
C ALA A 623 13.03 23.68 4.08
N GLY A 624 13.86 24.59 4.61
CA GLY A 624 15.07 25.08 3.94
C GLY A 624 16.24 24.08 3.88
N SER A 625 16.20 22.95 4.60
CA SER A 625 17.23 21.91 4.52
C SER A 625 16.93 20.84 3.48
N LEU A 626 15.76 20.92 2.81
CA LEU A 626 15.33 19.93 1.83
C LEU A 626 16.01 20.19 0.47
N THR A 627 16.60 19.15 -0.11
CA THR A 627 17.27 19.23 -1.41
C THR A 627 16.31 18.78 -2.51
N ASP A 628 16.12 19.60 -3.55
CA ASP A 628 15.36 19.21 -4.74
C ASP A 628 16.00 18.01 -5.44
N LEU A 629 15.17 17.10 -5.96
CA LEU A 629 15.65 16.05 -6.85
C LEU A 629 15.99 16.67 -8.21
N PRO A 630 17.22 16.51 -8.73
CA PRO A 630 17.56 16.97 -10.08
C PRO A 630 16.70 16.27 -11.14
N LYS A 631 16.34 16.99 -12.21
CA LYS A 631 15.59 16.37 -13.31
C LYS A 631 16.45 15.36 -14.07
N PRO A 632 15.83 14.31 -14.66
CA PRO A 632 16.56 13.34 -15.45
C PRO A 632 17.31 14.01 -16.62
N GLY A 633 18.64 13.79 -16.69
CA GLY A 633 19.49 14.32 -17.75
C GLY A 633 20.11 15.70 -17.49
N GLU A 634 19.87 16.32 -16.33
CA GLU A 634 20.49 17.60 -15.93
C GLU A 634 21.78 17.42 -15.10
N GLY A 635 22.35 16.21 -15.04
CA GLY A 635 23.51 15.85 -14.20
C GLY A 635 24.66 15.19 -14.93
#